data_AF-A0A851GGA0-F1
#
_entry.id   AF-A0A851GGA0-F1
#
_cell.length_a   1.000
_cell.length_b   1.000
_cell.length_c   1.000
_cell.angle_alpha   90.00
_cell.angle_beta   90.00
_cell.angle_gamma   90.00
#
_symmetry.space_group_name_H-M   'P 1'
#
loop_
_entity.id
_entity.type
_entity.pdbx_description
1 polymer ?
#
loop_
_entity_poly.entity_id
_entity_poly.type
_entity_poly.pdbx_seq_one_letter_code
_entity_poly.pdbx_strand_id
1 'polypeptide(L)'
;MHLSAPKIYLLTLVCGCHAALGAPPNFDDHILPIFEQSCNNCHNPDKSKGDLDLSTYSATLRGGSGGKIAEPGEGAASKLYGVITHTLEPKMPENGDKMDKKQADLIRAWIDGGMLENKSGKPKKKKKNNFALAAPTSTNKPDGPPPMPKHLLLEPLVTTTRATAVNDLEASPWAPLLAITGQRQILLYHTDTLELEAILPFDHGQPEVLSFHPSGKYLLAGGGIGGKSGTTITWDIESGTPVIRAGKDFDSVLAASLRPDLGGVSLGGPGKRVKLWDTRSDEALVSIKKHTDWITKLAYSPDGVLLASGGRGGGVYIWEAHTGNEFHNLRAHQASITDLVWRSDSNLLATASEDKQIIVWEMNHGKQVKKWAPHGGGVLSIDWARNGNLVTSGRDKKVKLWKPDFNALKELPPFPSMVVDVVFSHDGKRLICAEWSGTISVWDVASAKQLGTLAANPPTIADRIISLQKSITGLPAKTKQAEQAWNEAKQHLTKRQQAEQQAKATAQQMKQKQQQVEKERQQTDQQQKSLAQVGKQLQSEHEQKHQAAKKAREALQQHNQRIAAARPPIQQTEARLKQLQQQKQERHKHETNTRKQAEAEPENQNLKLAHEKAVSDRQKTEQELTKTQQSLDQQKHSLAQLEQQRKGPGNQQAIADQQRREVDAKWQAHHEQKKQLEQKFHQINKSSGELKQQLKAQEQKLKQTAEAKTKAEQLLKTTTGEKEQLQRQGAKLNQQLKRWRAAAINTEAIQLEKEAKQLHQQQERSIQSFTALADSISKMKNPADLQQKSRELAKLRKEIDQLSAQLVQVSSQAKERLASYHAALK
;
A
#
# COMPACT_ATOMS: atom_id res chain seq x y z
N MET A 1 14.73 24.10 -60.79
CA MET A 1 13.74 24.79 -61.65
C MET A 1 12.38 24.74 -60.97
N HIS A 2 11.99 25.82 -60.30
CA HIS A 2 10.65 26.43 -60.33
C HIS A 2 10.71 27.66 -59.42
N LEU A 3 10.71 28.82 -60.09
CA LEU A 3 10.74 30.16 -59.50
C LEU A 3 9.39 30.47 -58.84
N SER A 4 9.43 31.00 -57.62
CA SER A 4 8.28 31.65 -56.97
C SER A 4 8.60 33.15 -56.81
N ALA A 5 7.64 33.97 -57.23
CA ALA A 5 7.73 35.42 -57.38
C ALA A 5 7.87 36.20 -56.04
N PRO A 6 8.48 37.40 -56.04
CA PRO A 6 8.54 38.23 -54.84
C PRO A 6 7.29 39.10 -54.70
N LYS A 7 6.63 39.03 -53.53
CA LYS A 7 5.56 39.95 -53.12
C LYS A 7 6.16 41.28 -52.65
N ILE A 8 5.74 42.35 -53.30
CA ILE A 8 6.03 43.76 -53.05
C ILE A 8 5.37 44.17 -51.71
N TYR A 9 6.15 44.68 -50.76
CA TYR A 9 5.64 45.40 -49.59
C TYR A 9 5.54 46.89 -49.94
N LEU A 10 4.30 47.39 -49.93
CA LEU A 10 3.93 48.79 -50.14
C LEU A 10 4.35 49.60 -48.91
N LEU A 11 5.35 50.47 -49.06
CA LEU A 11 5.79 51.41 -48.03
C LEU A 11 4.93 52.69 -48.15
N THR A 12 3.89 52.81 -47.32
CA THR A 12 3.10 54.05 -47.22
C THR A 12 3.92 55.14 -46.52
N LEU A 13 4.49 56.04 -47.31
CA LEU A 13 5.11 57.29 -46.88
C LEU A 13 4.00 58.27 -46.46
N VAL A 14 3.82 58.46 -45.15
CA VAL A 14 3.02 59.56 -44.61
C VAL A 14 3.90 60.82 -44.64
N CYS A 15 3.57 61.71 -45.56
CA CYS A 15 4.15 63.03 -45.70
C CYS A 15 3.66 63.91 -44.52
N GLY A 16 4.54 64.18 -43.56
CA GLY A 16 4.35 65.17 -42.50
C GLY A 16 5.29 66.35 -42.74
N CYS A 17 4.69 67.52 -43.01
CA CYS A 17 5.36 68.79 -43.24
C CYS A 17 6.40 69.10 -42.14
N HIS A 18 7.67 69.23 -42.53
CA HIS A 18 8.71 69.78 -41.67
C HIS A 18 8.62 71.30 -41.69
N ALA A 19 8.04 71.86 -40.64
CA ALA A 19 8.30 73.25 -40.27
C ALA A 19 9.72 73.36 -39.69
N ALA A 20 10.44 74.39 -40.12
CA ALA A 20 11.84 74.66 -39.78
C ALA A 20 12.09 74.63 -38.26
N LEU A 21 12.95 73.73 -37.80
CA LEU A 21 13.39 73.64 -36.42
C LEU A 21 14.83 74.15 -36.31
N GLY A 22 14.99 75.25 -35.56
CA GLY A 22 16.25 75.56 -34.90
C GLY A 22 16.66 74.42 -33.95
N ALA A 23 17.90 74.47 -33.45
CA ALA A 23 18.43 73.43 -32.56
C ALA A 23 17.44 73.11 -31.41
N PRO A 24 17.28 71.83 -31.02
CA PRO A 24 16.38 71.45 -29.94
C PRO A 24 16.77 72.19 -28.65
N PRO A 25 15.80 72.67 -27.86
CA PRO A 25 16.10 73.37 -26.60
C PRO A 25 16.93 72.47 -25.68
N ASN A 26 17.83 73.07 -24.92
CA ASN A 26 18.74 72.39 -23.98
C ASN A 26 18.61 73.02 -22.58
N PHE A 27 19.15 72.33 -21.56
CA PHE A 27 19.01 72.78 -20.18
C PHE A 27 19.77 74.09 -19.94
N ASP A 28 21.06 74.12 -20.28
CA ASP A 28 21.95 75.22 -19.92
C ASP A 28 21.56 76.57 -20.56
N ASP A 29 21.23 76.59 -21.86
CA ASP A 29 20.98 77.85 -22.56
C ASP A 29 19.49 78.29 -22.51
N HIS A 30 18.55 77.35 -22.37
CA HIS A 30 17.13 77.64 -22.59
C HIS A 30 16.22 77.42 -21.37
N ILE A 31 16.53 76.42 -20.52
CA ILE A 31 15.64 76.04 -19.40
C ILE A 31 16.14 76.60 -18.08
N LEU A 32 17.46 76.57 -17.84
CA LEU A 32 18.07 77.11 -16.64
C LEU A 32 17.72 78.60 -16.41
N PRO A 33 17.73 79.49 -17.44
CA PRO A 33 17.30 80.88 -17.24
C PRO A 33 15.84 81.03 -16.78
N ILE A 34 14.95 80.14 -17.24
CA ILE A 34 13.54 80.13 -16.81
C ILE A 34 13.42 79.70 -15.35
N PHE A 35 14.19 78.67 -14.97
CA PHE A 35 14.23 78.19 -13.59
C PHE A 35 14.86 79.21 -12.65
N GLU A 36 15.93 79.90 -13.07
CA GLU A 36 16.53 80.99 -12.30
C GLU A 36 15.55 82.14 -12.08
N GLN A 37 14.77 82.50 -13.10
CA GLN A 37 13.79 83.58 -13.01
C GLN A 37 12.60 83.24 -12.11
N SER A 38 12.08 82.01 -12.17
CA SER A 38 10.74 81.69 -11.64
C SER A 38 10.72 80.59 -10.56
N CYS A 39 11.73 79.71 -10.51
CA CYS A 39 11.69 78.47 -9.71
C CYS A 39 12.74 78.43 -8.61
N ASN A 40 13.97 78.88 -8.90
CA ASN A 40 15.13 78.77 -8.02
C ASN A 40 15.04 79.65 -6.77
N ASN A 41 14.07 80.56 -6.68
CA ASN A 41 13.78 81.28 -5.44
C ASN A 41 13.28 80.34 -4.30
N CYS A 42 12.66 79.21 -4.67
CA CYS A 42 12.09 78.22 -3.74
C CYS A 42 12.58 76.77 -3.96
N HIS A 43 13.32 76.51 -5.05
CA HIS A 43 13.84 75.19 -5.44
C HIS A 43 15.33 75.26 -5.78
N ASN A 44 16.13 75.62 -4.79
CA ASN A 44 17.60 75.67 -4.87
C ASN A 44 18.23 74.81 -3.75
N PRO A 45 19.55 74.62 -3.73
CA PRO A 45 20.23 73.77 -2.74
C PRO A 45 20.00 74.21 -1.27
N ASP A 46 19.81 75.51 -1.01
CA ASP A 46 19.60 76.05 0.34
C ASP A 46 18.11 76.05 0.76
N LYS A 47 17.21 76.08 -0.23
CA LYS A 47 15.75 76.12 -0.08
C LYS A 47 15.13 75.14 -1.08
N SER A 48 14.95 73.89 -0.67
CA SER A 48 14.40 72.80 -1.47
C SER A 48 12.99 72.40 -1.03
N LYS A 49 11.99 73.28 -1.26
CA LYS A 49 10.59 72.90 -0.96
C LYS A 49 10.23 71.61 -1.71
N GLY A 50 9.72 70.60 -0.99
CA GLY A 50 9.41 69.29 -1.57
C GLY A 50 10.64 68.46 -1.98
N ASP A 51 11.81 68.73 -1.39
CA ASP A 51 13.11 68.13 -1.72
C ASP A 51 13.50 68.30 -3.21
N LEU A 52 12.95 69.31 -3.87
CA LEU A 52 13.17 69.58 -5.28
C LEU A 52 14.19 70.71 -5.47
N ASP A 53 15.24 70.41 -6.23
CA ASP A 53 16.30 71.35 -6.65
C ASP A 53 16.37 71.40 -8.19
N LEU A 54 16.20 72.61 -8.74
CA LEU A 54 16.16 72.89 -10.18
C LEU A 54 17.37 73.68 -10.67
N SER A 55 18.33 73.96 -9.79
CA SER A 55 19.53 74.76 -10.09
C SER A 55 20.53 74.05 -11.01
N THR A 56 20.47 72.72 -11.10
CA THR A 56 21.36 71.92 -11.95
C THR A 56 20.60 70.85 -12.72
N TYR A 57 21.13 70.46 -13.86
CA TYR A 57 20.56 69.41 -14.72
C TYR A 57 20.42 68.07 -13.96
N SER A 58 21.46 67.70 -13.22
CA SER A 58 21.48 66.46 -12.45
C SER A 58 20.48 66.44 -11.29
N ALA A 59 20.24 67.59 -10.63
CA ALA A 59 19.23 67.71 -9.58
C ALA A 59 17.81 67.66 -10.16
N THR A 60 17.59 68.35 -11.29
CA THR A 60 16.31 68.35 -12.02
C THR A 60 15.87 66.94 -12.43
N LEU A 61 16.82 66.10 -12.87
CA LEU A 61 16.55 64.71 -13.23
C LEU A 61 16.28 63.78 -12.04
N ARG A 62 16.84 64.10 -10.87
CA ARG A 62 16.64 63.33 -9.64
C ARG A 62 15.19 63.43 -9.15
N GLY A 63 14.56 64.58 -9.36
CA GLY A 63 13.22 64.88 -8.87
C GLY A 63 13.21 65.16 -7.36
N GLY A 64 12.01 65.35 -6.82
CA GLY A 64 11.79 65.61 -5.39
C GLY A 64 11.17 64.42 -4.65
N SER A 65 10.64 64.66 -3.45
CA SER A 65 10.02 63.63 -2.62
C SER A 65 8.76 62.99 -3.23
N GLY A 66 8.11 63.69 -4.18
CA GLY A 66 6.98 63.19 -5.00
C GLY A 66 7.38 62.36 -6.23
N GLY A 67 8.65 61.99 -6.38
CA GLY A 67 9.21 61.26 -7.51
C GLY A 67 9.73 62.16 -8.63
N LYS A 68 9.96 61.57 -9.81
CA LYS A 68 10.45 62.32 -10.98
C LYS A 68 9.42 63.36 -11.43
N ILE A 69 9.90 64.56 -11.71
CA ILE A 69 9.08 65.69 -12.18
C ILE A 69 8.79 65.63 -13.68
N ALA A 70 9.68 65.02 -14.46
CA ALA A 70 9.54 64.86 -15.90
C ALA A 70 10.35 63.63 -16.36
N GLU A 71 9.84 62.94 -17.38
CA GLU A 71 10.54 61.85 -18.05
C GLU A 71 10.85 62.23 -19.51
N PRO A 72 12.04 61.89 -20.03
CA PRO A 72 12.40 62.19 -21.41
C PRO A 72 11.39 61.61 -22.42
N GLY A 73 10.80 62.47 -23.24
CA GLY A 73 9.84 62.12 -24.29
C GLY A 73 8.36 62.21 -23.89
N GLU A 74 8.03 62.65 -22.67
CA GLU A 74 6.64 62.85 -22.20
C GLU A 74 6.42 64.25 -21.63
N GLY A 75 6.61 65.29 -22.45
CA GLY A 75 6.44 66.68 -22.04
C GLY A 75 5.02 66.99 -21.61
N ALA A 76 4.01 66.54 -22.36
CA ALA A 76 2.61 66.82 -22.07
C ALA A 76 2.07 66.14 -20.80
N ALA A 77 2.59 64.94 -20.46
CA ALA A 77 2.18 64.17 -19.30
C ALA A 77 3.12 64.39 -18.08
N SER A 78 4.17 65.21 -18.25
CA SER A 78 5.11 65.49 -17.17
C SER A 78 4.42 66.22 -16.02
N LYS A 79 4.76 65.81 -14.78
CA LYS A 79 4.27 66.50 -13.58
C LYS A 79 4.70 67.97 -13.61
N LEU A 80 5.92 68.26 -14.06
CA LEU A 80 6.45 69.61 -14.21
C LEU A 80 5.57 70.49 -15.10
N TYR A 81 5.21 70.01 -16.30
CA TYR A 81 4.32 70.78 -17.19
C TYR A 81 2.90 70.91 -16.61
N GLY A 82 2.44 69.90 -15.89
CA GLY A 82 1.14 69.91 -15.22
C GLY A 82 1.02 70.98 -14.13
N VAL A 83 2.02 71.07 -13.26
CA VAL A 83 1.99 71.98 -12.10
C VAL A 83 2.22 73.44 -12.49
N ILE A 84 3.01 73.71 -13.54
CA ILE A 84 3.27 75.08 -14.03
C ILE A 84 2.12 75.64 -14.90
N THR A 85 1.30 74.76 -15.48
CA THR A 85 0.10 75.12 -16.25
C THR A 85 -1.18 75.07 -15.41
N HIS A 86 -1.06 74.73 -14.12
CA HIS A 86 -2.15 74.55 -13.15
C HIS A 86 -3.18 73.49 -13.54
N THR A 87 -2.75 72.47 -14.29
CA THR A 87 -3.59 71.30 -14.67
C THR A 87 -3.48 70.13 -13.69
N LEU A 88 -2.45 70.13 -12.83
CA LEU A 88 -2.21 69.14 -11.77
C LEU A 88 -1.94 69.87 -10.44
N GLU A 89 -2.37 69.27 -9.32
CA GLU A 89 -2.05 69.75 -7.96
C GLU A 89 -0.78 69.05 -7.42
N PRO A 90 0.10 69.75 -6.69
CA PRO A 90 0.00 71.15 -6.25
C PRO A 90 0.30 72.17 -7.38
N LYS A 91 -0.36 73.33 -7.33
CA LYS A 91 -0.15 74.42 -8.31
C LYS A 91 1.12 75.21 -7.97
N MET A 92 1.90 75.54 -8.99
CA MET A 92 3.13 76.31 -8.84
C MET A 92 3.10 77.56 -9.72
N PRO A 93 3.37 78.77 -9.18
CA PRO A 93 3.63 79.10 -7.77
C PRO A 93 2.37 79.02 -6.88
N GLU A 94 2.51 78.62 -5.60
CA GLU A 94 1.39 78.37 -4.66
C GLU A 94 0.39 79.55 -4.55
N ASN A 95 0.86 80.80 -4.70
CA ASN A 95 0.06 82.03 -4.64
C ASN A 95 0.26 82.92 -5.89
N GLY A 96 0.57 82.35 -7.06
CA GLY A 96 0.86 83.11 -8.28
C GLY A 96 0.08 82.63 -9.52
N ASP A 97 0.10 83.44 -10.58
CA ASP A 97 -0.48 83.07 -11.87
C ASP A 97 0.29 81.92 -12.54
N LYS A 98 -0.38 81.19 -13.43
CA LYS A 98 0.26 80.17 -14.28
C LYS A 98 1.35 80.79 -15.14
N MET A 99 2.39 80.02 -15.44
CA MET A 99 3.51 80.49 -16.26
C MET A 99 3.07 80.84 -17.68
N ASP A 100 3.80 81.77 -18.32
CA ASP A 100 3.55 82.15 -19.72
C ASP A 100 3.60 80.93 -20.64
N LYS A 101 2.69 80.90 -21.61
CA LYS A 101 2.50 79.76 -22.50
C LYS A 101 3.77 79.46 -23.31
N LYS A 102 4.54 80.48 -23.71
CA LYS A 102 5.79 80.26 -24.48
C LYS A 102 6.87 79.58 -23.63
N GLN A 103 7.00 79.95 -22.36
CA GLN A 103 7.97 79.34 -21.44
C GLN A 103 7.57 77.91 -21.07
N ALA A 104 6.28 77.68 -20.81
CA ALA A 104 5.77 76.33 -20.55
C ALA A 104 5.93 75.41 -21.77
N ASP A 105 5.63 75.90 -22.98
CA ASP A 105 5.79 75.13 -24.21
C ASP A 105 7.27 74.87 -24.55
N LEU A 106 8.19 75.75 -24.15
CA LEU A 106 9.63 75.52 -24.27
C LEU A 106 10.13 74.40 -23.34
N ILE A 107 9.66 74.39 -22.08
CA ILE A 107 9.95 73.31 -21.13
C ILE A 107 9.38 71.99 -21.64
N ARG A 108 8.15 72.00 -22.18
CA ARG A 108 7.55 70.82 -22.80
C ARG A 108 8.38 70.32 -23.99
N ALA A 109 8.78 71.21 -24.89
CA ALA A 109 9.60 70.86 -26.05
C ALA A 109 10.97 70.30 -25.66
N TRP A 110 11.56 70.78 -24.58
CA TRP A 110 12.81 70.23 -24.01
C TRP A 110 12.61 68.82 -23.44
N ILE A 111 11.50 68.58 -22.73
CA ILE A 111 11.17 67.25 -22.21
C ILE A 111 10.90 66.27 -23.37
N ASP A 112 10.08 66.68 -24.34
CA ASP A 112 9.78 65.91 -25.56
C ASP A 112 11.05 65.64 -26.38
N GLY A 113 11.98 66.59 -26.42
CA GLY A 113 13.29 66.49 -27.07
C GLY A 113 14.28 65.54 -26.39
N GLY A 114 13.92 64.95 -25.24
CA GLY A 114 14.77 63.98 -24.53
C GLY A 114 15.66 64.60 -23.46
N MET A 115 15.29 65.79 -22.95
CA MET A 115 15.93 66.52 -21.85
C MET A 115 17.45 66.66 -22.05
N LEU A 116 17.87 67.39 -23.09
CA LEU A 116 19.29 67.62 -23.38
C LEU A 116 19.93 68.53 -22.33
N GLU A 117 21.14 68.20 -21.89
CA GLU A 117 21.93 69.04 -20.96
C GLU A 117 22.55 70.24 -21.69
N ASN A 118 23.39 69.98 -22.69
CA ASN A 118 24.09 70.99 -23.50
C ASN A 118 23.95 70.72 -25.01
N LYS A 119 24.47 71.62 -25.86
CA LYS A 119 24.42 71.52 -27.34
C LYS A 119 25.03 70.24 -27.91
N SER A 120 25.91 69.56 -27.16
CA SER A 120 26.59 68.32 -27.57
C SER A 120 25.97 67.06 -26.95
N GLY A 121 24.93 67.20 -26.13
CA GLY A 121 24.28 66.11 -25.42
C GLY A 121 23.43 65.22 -26.33
N LYS A 122 23.52 63.90 -26.15
CA LYS A 122 22.64 62.96 -26.86
C LYS A 122 21.26 62.92 -26.17
N PRO A 123 20.15 63.03 -26.92
CA PRO A 123 18.81 62.96 -26.34
C PRO A 123 18.56 61.62 -25.66
N LYS A 124 18.08 61.65 -24.41
CA LYS A 124 17.72 60.43 -23.67
C LYS A 124 16.43 59.86 -24.28
N LYS A 125 16.52 58.70 -24.92
CA LYS A 125 15.33 58.01 -25.48
C LYS A 125 14.64 57.19 -24.40
N LYS A 126 13.30 57.27 -24.37
CA LYS A 126 12.42 56.34 -23.66
C LYS A 126 12.84 54.90 -23.96
N LYS A 127 13.19 54.11 -22.95
CA LYS A 127 13.10 52.65 -23.08
C LYS A 127 11.62 52.36 -23.28
N LYS A 128 11.21 52.18 -24.54
CA LYS A 128 9.90 51.58 -24.84
C LYS A 128 9.95 50.21 -24.16
N ASN A 129 9.26 50.07 -23.03
CA ASN A 129 8.84 48.77 -22.58
C ASN A 129 7.88 48.27 -23.65
N ASN A 130 8.45 47.55 -24.61
CA ASN A 130 7.68 46.76 -25.55
C ASN A 130 7.18 45.58 -24.72
N PHE A 131 6.11 45.82 -23.96
CA PHE A 131 5.29 44.76 -23.40
C PHE A 131 4.57 44.12 -24.59
N ALA A 132 5.27 43.23 -25.28
CA ALA A 132 4.62 42.07 -25.83
C ALA A 132 4.15 41.27 -24.61
N LEU A 133 2.91 41.49 -24.19
CA LEU A 133 2.18 40.60 -23.31
C LEU A 133 2.00 39.29 -24.11
N ALA A 134 3.06 38.50 -24.18
CA ALA A 134 3.13 37.25 -24.91
C ALA A 134 3.96 36.25 -24.12
N ALA A 135 3.51 36.00 -22.89
CA ALA A 135 3.15 34.66 -22.49
C ALA A 135 1.96 34.79 -21.54
N PRO A 136 0.90 33.98 -21.66
CA PRO A 136 0.09 33.74 -20.49
C PRO A 136 1.05 33.10 -19.49
N THR A 137 1.35 33.76 -18.37
CA THR A 137 1.89 33.09 -17.19
C THR A 137 0.77 32.19 -16.68
N SER A 138 0.53 31.10 -17.42
CA SER A 138 -0.40 30.11 -16.99
C SER A 138 0.20 29.54 -15.71
N THR A 139 -0.50 29.74 -14.60
CA THR A 139 -0.33 29.00 -13.35
C THR A 139 -0.58 27.49 -13.53
N ASN A 140 -0.82 27.06 -14.78
CA ASN A 140 -1.10 25.71 -15.21
C ASN A 140 0.22 24.98 -15.47
N LYS A 141 0.13 23.65 -15.37
CA LYS A 141 1.25 22.76 -15.65
C LYS A 141 1.76 23.00 -17.08
N PRO A 142 3.08 23.21 -17.27
CA PRO A 142 3.66 23.30 -18.61
C PRO A 142 3.33 22.06 -19.46
N ASP A 143 3.08 22.27 -20.74
CA ASP A 143 2.82 21.19 -21.69
C ASP A 143 4.11 20.36 -21.92
N GLY A 144 4.01 19.03 -21.75
CA GLY A 144 5.11 18.09 -21.94
C GLY A 144 5.44 17.25 -20.71
N PRO A 145 6.39 16.30 -20.82
CA PRO A 145 6.90 15.58 -19.67
C PRO A 145 7.59 16.57 -18.71
N PRO A 146 7.48 16.38 -17.38
CA PRO A 146 8.13 17.26 -16.42
C PRO A 146 9.65 17.25 -16.63
N PRO A 147 10.32 18.41 -16.52
CA PRO A 147 11.76 18.51 -16.73
C PRO A 147 12.51 17.68 -15.69
N MET A 148 13.35 16.77 -16.17
CA MET A 148 14.14 15.86 -15.35
C MET A 148 15.61 15.88 -15.79
N PRO A 149 16.56 15.77 -14.85
CA PRO A 149 17.99 15.65 -15.16
C PRO A 149 18.31 14.54 -16.15
N LYS A 150 19.08 14.84 -17.20
CA LYS A 150 19.55 13.86 -18.18
C LYS A 150 21.07 13.79 -18.12
N HIS A 151 21.59 12.66 -17.65
CA HIS A 151 23.03 12.33 -17.66
C HIS A 151 23.92 13.34 -16.92
N LEU A 152 23.46 13.86 -15.78
CA LEU A 152 24.22 14.82 -14.97
C LEU A 152 25.25 14.16 -14.05
N LEU A 153 26.11 14.99 -13.47
CA LEU A 153 27.11 14.59 -12.49
C LEU A 153 26.43 13.99 -11.25
N LEU A 154 26.88 12.82 -10.82
CA LEU A 154 26.41 12.14 -9.61
C LEU A 154 27.50 12.03 -8.53
N GLU A 155 28.73 12.44 -8.86
CA GLU A 155 29.87 12.43 -7.94
C GLU A 155 29.85 13.69 -7.06
N PRO A 156 29.86 13.55 -5.72
CA PRO A 156 29.94 14.69 -4.83
C PRO A 156 31.27 15.43 -5.01
N LEU A 157 31.21 16.76 -5.09
CA LEU A 157 32.39 17.62 -5.24
C LEU A 157 33.11 17.82 -3.92
N VAL A 158 32.34 17.85 -2.83
CA VAL A 158 32.83 17.97 -1.47
C VAL A 158 32.17 16.89 -0.64
N THR A 159 33.00 16.11 0.06
CA THR A 159 32.56 15.16 1.07
C THR A 159 33.12 15.58 2.42
N THR A 160 32.25 15.69 3.41
CA THR A 160 32.65 16.00 4.79
C THR A 160 32.49 14.79 5.70
N THR A 161 33.19 14.79 6.83
CA THR A 161 33.06 13.72 7.83
C THR A 161 31.76 13.81 8.64
N ARG A 162 31.12 14.99 8.66
CA ARG A 162 29.84 15.23 9.35
C ARG A 162 28.88 15.96 8.41
N ALA A 163 27.60 15.59 8.48
CA ALA A 163 26.55 16.37 7.85
C ALA A 163 26.39 17.72 8.58
N THR A 164 26.20 18.79 7.82
CA THR A 164 25.82 20.10 8.34
C THR A 164 24.33 20.33 8.14
N ALA A 165 23.78 21.31 8.87
CA ALA A 165 22.43 21.76 8.63
C ALA A 165 22.25 22.15 7.15
N VAL A 166 21.08 21.82 6.61
CA VAL A 166 20.65 22.27 5.29
C VAL A 166 20.15 23.70 5.45
N ASN A 167 20.64 24.61 4.62
CA ASN A 167 20.24 26.01 4.66
C ASN A 167 18.86 26.21 4.02
N ASP A 168 18.59 25.51 2.91
CA ASP A 168 17.33 25.61 2.18
C ASP A 168 16.99 24.29 1.46
N LEU A 169 15.70 24.03 1.34
CA LEU A 169 15.13 22.87 0.67
C LEU A 169 14.00 23.34 -0.22
N GLU A 170 13.98 22.94 -1.48
CA GLU A 170 12.91 23.33 -2.40
C GLU A 170 12.47 22.13 -3.24
N ALA A 171 11.17 21.96 -3.45
CA ALA A 171 10.63 20.92 -4.34
C ALA A 171 10.23 21.51 -5.70
N SER A 172 10.45 20.74 -6.77
CA SER A 172 10.02 21.16 -8.10
C SER A 172 8.49 21.25 -8.15
N PRO A 173 7.91 22.31 -8.75
CA PRO A 173 6.46 22.45 -8.83
C PRO A 173 5.75 21.33 -9.60
N TRP A 174 6.43 20.67 -10.55
CA TRP A 174 5.82 19.73 -11.49
C TRP A 174 6.51 18.38 -11.59
N ALA A 175 7.81 18.32 -11.29
CA ALA A 175 8.61 17.11 -11.37
C ALA A 175 8.76 16.46 -9.99
N PRO A 176 8.93 15.13 -9.90
CA PRO A 176 9.25 14.45 -8.65
C PRO A 176 10.71 14.69 -8.23
N LEU A 177 11.10 15.96 -8.13
CA LEU A 177 12.47 16.42 -7.90
C LEU A 177 12.53 17.33 -6.68
N LEU A 178 13.56 17.15 -5.88
CA LEU A 178 13.84 17.91 -4.68
C LEU A 178 15.26 18.45 -4.76
N ALA A 179 15.44 19.75 -4.54
CA ALA A 179 16.74 20.39 -4.43
C ALA A 179 17.10 20.62 -2.97
N ILE A 180 18.32 20.23 -2.61
CA ILE A 180 18.88 20.35 -1.26
C ILE A 180 20.19 21.13 -1.34
N THR A 181 20.36 22.15 -0.51
CA THR A 181 21.65 22.82 -0.36
C THR A 181 22.66 21.90 0.33
N GLY A 182 23.77 21.62 -0.33
CA GLY A 182 24.95 20.97 0.25
C GLY A 182 26.15 21.92 0.27
N GLN A 183 27.28 21.47 0.82
CA GLN A 183 28.46 22.33 0.86
C GLN A 183 29.07 22.53 -0.53
N ARG A 184 29.06 23.76 -1.03
CA ARG A 184 29.54 24.13 -2.38
C ARG A 184 28.88 23.34 -3.53
N GLN A 185 27.71 22.74 -3.29
CA GLN A 185 27.00 21.92 -4.26
C GLN A 185 25.52 21.86 -3.94
N ILE A 186 24.70 21.58 -4.94
CA ILE A 186 23.26 21.41 -4.79
C ILE A 186 22.92 19.98 -5.19
N LEU A 187 22.19 19.27 -4.34
CA LEU A 187 21.84 17.87 -4.54
C LEU A 187 20.41 17.79 -5.04
N LEU A 188 20.20 17.08 -6.13
CA LEU A 188 18.89 16.83 -6.72
C LEU A 188 18.47 15.39 -6.47
N TYR A 189 17.43 15.20 -5.68
CA TYR A 189 16.87 13.90 -5.32
C TYR A 189 15.51 13.67 -5.96
N HIS A 190 15.24 12.42 -6.33
CA HIS A 190 13.92 12.02 -6.77
C HIS A 190 13.01 11.81 -5.55
N THR A 191 11.88 12.52 -5.47
CA THR A 191 10.97 12.45 -4.30
C THR A 191 10.33 11.09 -4.12
N ASP A 192 10.05 10.38 -5.23
CA ASP A 192 9.44 9.04 -5.16
C ASP A 192 10.38 7.89 -4.82
N THR A 193 11.50 7.78 -5.53
CA THR A 193 12.47 6.68 -5.36
C THR A 193 13.48 6.96 -4.25
N LEU A 194 13.62 8.22 -3.82
CA LEU A 194 14.63 8.71 -2.87
C LEU A 194 16.07 8.56 -3.37
N GLU A 195 16.24 8.39 -4.69
CA GLU A 195 17.55 8.24 -5.31
C GLU A 195 18.12 9.59 -5.74
N LEU A 196 19.45 9.71 -5.72
CA LEU A 196 20.16 10.90 -6.14
C LEU A 196 20.23 10.94 -7.67
N GLU A 197 19.67 11.98 -8.28
CA GLU A 197 19.56 12.12 -9.74
C GLU A 197 20.62 13.05 -10.33
N ALA A 198 21.04 14.07 -9.58
CA ALA A 198 22.09 14.98 -10.03
C ALA A 198 22.73 15.76 -8.88
N ILE A 199 23.94 16.25 -9.14
CA ILE A 199 24.67 17.19 -8.30
C ILE A 199 25.07 18.38 -9.17
N LEU A 200 24.64 19.58 -8.78
CA LEU A 200 25.00 20.83 -9.45
C LEU A 200 26.14 21.54 -8.70
N PRO A 201 27.25 21.88 -9.36
CA PRO A 201 28.37 22.58 -8.73
C PRO A 201 28.02 24.02 -8.37
N PHE A 202 28.33 24.44 -7.13
CA PHE A 202 28.27 25.84 -6.72
C PHE A 202 29.67 26.31 -6.29
N ASP A 203 30.36 26.97 -7.21
CA ASP A 203 31.78 27.32 -7.08
C ASP A 203 32.07 28.57 -6.23
N HIS A 204 31.07 29.40 -5.94
CA HIS A 204 31.23 30.73 -5.33
C HIS A 204 30.97 30.79 -3.81
N GLY A 205 31.10 29.67 -3.10
CA GLY A 205 30.96 29.63 -1.63
C GLY A 205 29.88 28.65 -1.18
N GLN A 206 29.14 29.00 -0.13
CA GLN A 206 28.03 28.18 0.35
C GLN A 206 26.71 28.62 -0.28
N PRO A 207 25.89 27.69 -0.81
CA PRO A 207 24.52 28.00 -1.19
C PRO A 207 23.67 28.20 0.08
N GLU A 208 22.96 29.32 0.14
CA GLU A 208 22.12 29.72 1.27
C GLU A 208 20.62 29.63 0.94
N VAL A 209 20.26 29.78 -0.34
CA VAL A 209 18.87 29.83 -0.79
C VAL A 209 18.69 29.15 -2.15
N LEU A 210 17.56 28.50 -2.34
CA LEU A 210 17.11 27.84 -3.55
C LEU A 210 15.76 28.41 -3.99
N SER A 211 15.51 28.43 -5.29
CA SER A 211 14.19 28.80 -5.80
C SER A 211 13.97 28.15 -7.16
N PHE A 212 12.93 27.31 -7.26
CA PHE A 212 12.52 26.80 -8.58
C PHE A 212 11.75 27.87 -9.34
N HIS A 213 12.03 27.96 -10.63
CA HIS A 213 11.20 28.72 -11.54
C HIS A 213 9.80 28.06 -11.63
N PRO A 214 8.70 28.82 -11.81
CA PRO A 214 7.35 28.25 -11.90
C PRO A 214 7.16 27.21 -13.00
N SER A 215 7.96 27.24 -14.07
CA SER A 215 7.96 26.18 -15.11
C SER A 215 8.59 24.85 -14.65
N GLY A 216 9.29 24.85 -13.52
CA GLY A 216 10.05 23.72 -13.01
C GLY A 216 11.31 23.36 -13.80
N LYS A 217 11.64 24.09 -14.88
CA LYS A 217 12.80 23.82 -15.75
C LYS A 217 14.11 24.44 -15.22
N TYR A 218 14.00 25.57 -14.52
CA TYR A 218 15.15 26.31 -14.02
C TYR A 218 15.18 26.27 -12.50
N LEU A 219 16.38 26.12 -11.94
CA LEU A 219 16.63 26.21 -10.51
C LEU A 219 17.63 27.34 -10.28
N LEU A 220 17.27 28.31 -9.45
CA LEU A 220 18.17 29.33 -8.96
C LEU A 220 18.75 28.89 -7.61
N ALA A 221 20.04 29.12 -7.42
CA ALA A 221 20.66 29.12 -6.09
C ALA A 221 21.38 30.44 -5.85
N GLY A 222 21.16 31.02 -4.68
CA GLY A 222 21.88 32.16 -4.17
C GLY A 222 22.81 31.74 -3.04
N GLY A 223 23.96 32.37 -2.96
CA GLY A 223 24.92 32.04 -1.92
C GLY A 223 26.19 32.87 -2.04
N GLY A 224 27.19 32.51 -1.25
CA GLY A 224 28.44 33.26 -1.24
C GLY A 224 29.41 32.89 -0.14
N ILE A 225 30.37 33.78 0.05
CA ILE A 225 31.28 33.81 1.19
C ILE A 225 30.98 35.10 1.93
N GLY A 226 30.54 34.97 3.19
CA GLY A 226 30.21 36.12 4.04
C GLY A 226 31.34 37.16 4.06
N GLY A 227 30.98 38.42 3.87
CA GLY A 227 31.88 39.57 3.82
C GLY A 227 32.85 39.62 2.63
N LYS A 228 32.71 38.74 1.64
CA LYS A 228 33.61 38.72 0.46
C LYS A 228 32.87 38.78 -0.86
N SER A 229 31.90 37.89 -1.06
CA SER A 229 31.23 37.76 -2.36
C SER A 229 29.91 37.03 -2.22
N GLY A 230 28.89 37.54 -2.90
CA GLY A 230 27.61 36.87 -3.09
C GLY A 230 27.26 36.84 -4.57
N THR A 231 26.64 35.76 -5.01
CA THR A 231 26.17 35.62 -6.39
C THR A 231 24.98 34.69 -6.47
N THR A 232 24.26 34.76 -7.59
CA THR A 232 23.25 33.77 -7.94
C THR A 232 23.61 33.06 -9.22
N ILE A 233 23.32 31.76 -9.26
CA ILE A 233 23.45 30.94 -10.46
C ILE A 233 22.10 30.27 -10.69
N THR A 234 21.65 30.30 -11.94
CA THR A 234 20.47 29.56 -12.40
C THR A 234 20.90 28.46 -13.37
N TRP A 235 20.52 27.23 -13.10
CA TRP A 235 20.76 26.08 -13.98
C TRP A 235 19.49 25.70 -14.74
N ASP A 236 19.67 25.20 -15.95
CA ASP A 236 18.68 24.34 -16.59
C ASP A 236 18.82 22.93 -15.98
N ILE A 237 17.73 22.41 -15.42
CA ILE A 237 17.72 21.13 -14.69
C ILE A 237 17.97 19.95 -15.62
N GLU A 238 17.55 20.03 -16.89
CA GLU A 238 17.70 18.91 -17.81
C GLU A 238 19.17 18.71 -18.22
N SER A 239 19.86 19.80 -18.54
CA SER A 239 21.24 19.79 -19.01
C SER A 239 22.28 20.01 -17.91
N GLY A 240 21.86 20.50 -16.73
CA GLY A 240 22.76 20.88 -15.63
C GLY A 240 23.66 22.06 -15.96
N THR A 241 23.42 22.77 -17.06
CA THR A 241 24.26 23.91 -17.48
C THR A 241 23.82 25.19 -16.80
N PRO A 242 24.75 26.00 -16.26
CA PRO A 242 24.42 27.32 -15.74
C PRO A 242 24.01 28.24 -16.91
N VAL A 243 22.78 28.74 -16.89
CA VAL A 243 22.21 29.61 -17.93
C VAL A 243 22.36 31.08 -17.55
N ILE A 244 22.11 31.43 -16.28
CA ILE A 244 22.16 32.80 -15.78
C ILE A 244 23.13 32.85 -14.61
N ARG A 245 24.09 33.77 -14.68
CA ARG A 245 24.93 34.17 -13.54
C ARG A 245 24.71 35.65 -13.35
N ALA A 246 24.01 36.03 -12.30
CA ALA A 246 23.62 37.40 -12.06
C ALA A 246 23.79 37.75 -10.59
N GLY A 247 23.95 39.04 -10.30
CA GLY A 247 23.77 39.53 -8.94
C GLY A 247 25.01 39.46 -8.07
N LYS A 248 26.05 40.20 -8.45
CA LYS A 248 27.27 40.32 -7.64
C LYS A 248 27.03 41.20 -6.42
N ASP A 249 27.14 40.62 -5.25
CA ASP A 249 27.13 41.32 -3.97
C ASP A 249 28.48 41.17 -3.25
N PHE A 250 28.77 42.07 -2.33
CA PHE A 250 30.01 42.07 -1.54
C PHE A 250 29.91 41.17 -0.28
N ASP A 251 28.73 40.63 -0.03
CA ASP A 251 28.43 39.73 1.08
C ASP A 251 27.61 38.54 0.59
N SER A 252 27.40 37.50 1.40
CA SER A 252 26.59 36.35 1.00
C SER A 252 25.14 36.76 0.73
N VAL A 253 24.57 36.17 -0.32
CA VAL A 253 23.16 36.34 -0.64
C VAL A 253 22.37 35.36 0.22
N LEU A 254 21.61 35.86 1.19
CA LEU A 254 20.77 35.04 2.09
C LEU A 254 19.39 34.78 1.48
N ALA A 255 18.94 35.67 0.61
CA ALA A 255 17.63 35.60 -0.02
C ALA A 255 17.75 35.92 -1.51
N ALA A 256 17.22 35.06 -2.36
CA ALA A 256 17.18 35.27 -3.79
C ALA A 256 15.94 34.62 -4.39
N SER A 257 15.43 35.22 -5.45
CA SER A 257 14.31 34.67 -6.21
C SER A 257 14.44 35.07 -7.67
N LEU A 258 14.01 34.19 -8.56
CA LEU A 258 14.02 34.39 -10.02
C LEU A 258 12.63 34.84 -10.46
N ARG A 259 12.56 35.93 -11.23
CA ARG A 259 11.28 36.39 -11.77
C ARG A 259 10.75 35.37 -12.79
N PRO A 260 9.43 35.10 -12.84
CA PRO A 260 8.84 34.10 -13.75
C PRO A 260 9.04 34.36 -15.26
N ASP A 261 9.46 35.56 -15.65
CA ASP A 261 9.79 35.91 -17.04
C ASP A 261 11.28 35.65 -17.39
N LEU A 262 12.06 35.15 -16.44
CA LEU A 262 13.53 34.98 -16.50
C LEU A 262 14.32 36.28 -16.72
N GLY A 263 13.65 37.44 -16.75
CA GLY A 263 14.23 38.73 -17.07
C GLY A 263 14.86 39.45 -15.87
N GLY A 264 14.60 38.97 -14.64
CA GLY A 264 15.16 39.59 -13.45
C GLY A 264 15.38 38.64 -12.28
N VAL A 265 16.36 38.97 -11.45
CA VAL A 265 16.66 38.29 -10.18
C VAL A 265 16.62 39.31 -9.05
N SER A 266 15.95 38.99 -7.96
CA SER A 266 15.99 39.81 -6.74
C SER A 266 16.97 39.22 -5.74
N LEU A 267 17.76 40.07 -5.08
CA LEU A 267 18.71 39.68 -4.04
C LEU A 267 18.43 40.41 -2.73
N GLY A 268 18.74 39.73 -1.64
CA GLY A 268 18.70 40.21 -0.27
C GLY A 268 19.74 39.50 0.57
N GLY A 269 20.23 40.18 1.60
CA GLY A 269 21.25 39.63 2.47
C GLY A 269 21.61 40.59 3.60
N PRO A 270 22.84 40.50 4.15
CA PRO A 270 23.29 41.32 5.26
C PRO A 270 23.36 42.82 4.94
N GLY A 271 23.45 43.18 3.65
CA GLY A 271 23.45 44.55 3.15
C GLY A 271 22.12 45.31 3.33
N LYS A 272 21.08 44.68 3.88
CA LYS A 272 19.76 45.28 4.23
C LYS A 272 19.05 45.97 3.06
N ARG A 273 19.44 45.64 1.83
CA ARG A 273 18.92 46.23 0.60
C ARG A 273 18.34 45.15 -0.28
N VAL A 274 17.13 45.39 -0.79
CA VAL A 274 16.57 44.58 -1.86
C VAL A 274 17.18 45.10 -3.16
N LYS A 275 17.85 44.24 -3.91
CA LYS A 275 18.44 44.61 -5.22
C LYS A 275 17.70 43.85 -6.32
N LEU A 276 17.18 44.57 -7.31
CA LEU A 276 16.61 43.98 -8.51
C LEU A 276 17.65 44.04 -9.63
N TRP A 277 17.97 42.89 -10.20
CA TRP A 277 18.97 42.72 -11.25
C TRP A 277 18.30 42.31 -12.56
N ASP A 278 18.76 42.85 -13.67
CA ASP A 278 18.40 42.39 -15.01
C ASP A 278 19.31 41.21 -15.40
N THR A 279 18.72 40.09 -15.79
CA THR A 279 19.48 38.89 -16.16
C THR A 279 20.15 39.01 -17.53
N ARG A 280 19.67 39.91 -18.39
CA ARG A 280 20.22 40.08 -19.75
C ARG A 280 21.42 41.02 -19.78
N SER A 281 21.40 42.11 -19.01
CA SER A 281 22.50 43.08 -18.96
C SER A 281 23.51 42.82 -17.84
N ASP A 282 23.19 41.95 -16.87
CA ASP A 282 23.96 41.77 -15.61
C ASP A 282 24.16 43.09 -14.85
N GLU A 283 23.16 43.97 -14.89
CA GLU A 283 23.16 45.26 -14.18
C GLU A 283 22.09 45.30 -13.10
N ALA A 284 22.41 45.97 -11.98
CA ALA A 284 21.44 46.27 -10.94
C ALA A 284 20.49 47.39 -11.42
N LEU A 285 19.22 47.04 -11.65
CA LEU A 285 18.18 47.98 -12.06
C LEU A 285 17.76 48.89 -10.90
N VAL A 286 17.56 48.32 -9.72
CA VAL A 286 16.99 49.01 -8.55
C VAL A 286 17.69 48.53 -7.28
N SER A 287 18.00 49.44 -6.37
CA SER A 287 18.49 49.11 -5.02
C SER A 287 17.68 49.85 -3.96
N ILE A 288 16.90 49.09 -3.20
CA ILE A 288 15.89 49.60 -2.27
C ILE A 288 16.44 49.51 -0.84
N LYS A 289 16.57 50.65 -0.16
CA LYS A 289 17.01 50.74 1.24
C LYS A 289 15.82 51.04 2.15
N LYS A 290 15.08 50.00 2.55
CA LYS A 290 13.91 50.11 3.45
C LYS A 290 14.03 49.24 4.69
N HIS A 291 14.53 48.01 4.54
CA HIS A 291 14.75 47.09 5.65
C HIS A 291 15.77 47.66 6.65
N THR A 292 15.47 47.51 7.94
CA THR A 292 16.32 47.99 9.05
C THR A 292 17.36 46.95 9.48
N ASP A 293 17.16 45.70 9.07
CA ASP A 293 18.05 44.58 9.37
C ASP A 293 18.23 43.65 8.16
N TRP A 294 18.95 42.54 8.32
CA TRP A 294 19.22 41.56 7.26
C TRP A 294 17.93 41.08 6.60
N ILE A 295 17.97 40.96 5.27
CA ILE A 295 16.87 40.38 4.51
C ILE A 295 17.09 38.86 4.52
N THR A 296 16.16 38.14 5.12
CA THR A 296 16.28 36.69 5.35
C THR A 296 15.61 35.89 4.26
N LYS A 297 14.53 36.40 3.65
CA LYS A 297 13.80 35.71 2.58
C LYS A 297 13.20 36.68 1.55
N LEU A 298 13.12 36.22 0.30
CA LEU A 298 12.57 36.93 -0.86
C LEU A 298 11.80 35.94 -1.73
N ALA A 299 10.63 36.33 -2.21
CA ALA A 299 9.85 35.48 -3.11
C ALA A 299 9.03 36.32 -4.09
N TYR A 300 9.21 36.06 -5.39
CA TYR A 300 8.30 36.57 -6.41
C TYR A 300 6.96 35.84 -6.33
N SER A 301 5.87 36.55 -6.60
CA SER A 301 4.57 35.93 -6.83
C SER A 301 4.61 35.04 -8.08
N PRO A 302 3.87 33.92 -8.12
CA PRO A 302 3.85 33.02 -9.27
C PRO A 302 3.46 33.68 -10.61
N ASP A 303 2.66 34.75 -10.57
CA ASP A 303 2.30 35.56 -11.74
C ASP A 303 3.41 36.54 -12.19
N GLY A 304 4.43 36.75 -11.37
CA GLY A 304 5.57 37.63 -11.63
C GLY A 304 5.30 39.13 -11.43
N VAL A 305 4.15 39.50 -10.88
CA VAL A 305 3.73 40.91 -10.71
C VAL A 305 4.34 41.52 -9.45
N LEU A 306 4.39 40.77 -8.36
CA LEU A 306 4.80 41.24 -7.03
C LEU A 306 6.08 40.52 -6.55
N LEU A 307 6.84 41.21 -5.72
CA LEU A 307 7.97 40.67 -4.97
C LEU A 307 7.72 40.93 -3.49
N ALA A 308 7.77 39.88 -2.67
CA ALA A 308 7.70 40.01 -1.23
C ALA A 308 9.08 39.87 -0.61
N SER A 309 9.39 40.69 0.40
CA SER A 309 10.66 40.65 1.13
C SER A 309 10.46 40.66 2.64
N GLY A 310 11.10 39.72 3.33
CA GLY A 310 11.07 39.55 4.78
C GLY A 310 12.43 39.82 5.41
N GLY A 311 12.43 40.54 6.52
CA GLY A 311 13.65 40.90 7.24
C GLY A 311 13.74 40.32 8.65
N ARG A 312 14.96 40.27 9.19
CA ARG A 312 15.24 39.87 10.58
C ARG A 312 14.59 40.80 11.61
N GLY A 313 14.30 42.05 11.24
CA GLY A 313 13.56 43.01 12.06
C GLY A 313 12.03 42.82 12.06
N GLY A 314 11.49 41.79 11.42
CA GLY A 314 10.04 41.49 11.38
C GLY A 314 9.23 42.26 10.34
N GLY A 315 9.86 43.17 9.60
CA GLY A 315 9.24 43.90 8.50
C GLY A 315 9.02 43.01 7.27
N VAL A 316 7.82 43.07 6.70
CA VAL A 316 7.48 42.44 5.42
C VAL A 316 7.01 43.53 4.47
N TYR A 317 7.66 43.61 3.31
CA TYR A 317 7.36 44.62 2.30
C TYR A 317 7.05 43.95 0.97
N ILE A 318 6.04 44.46 0.28
CA ILE A 318 5.64 44.01 -1.05
C ILE A 318 6.02 45.10 -2.05
N TRP A 319 6.65 44.69 -3.13
CA TRP A 319 7.17 45.56 -4.19
C TRP A 319 6.57 45.16 -5.53
N GLU A 320 6.41 46.12 -6.41
CA GLU A 320 6.16 45.85 -7.83
C GLU A 320 7.44 45.23 -8.45
N ALA A 321 7.32 44.04 -9.03
CA ALA A 321 8.45 43.22 -9.47
C ALA A 321 9.32 43.85 -10.57
N HIS A 322 8.75 44.78 -11.35
CA HIS A 322 9.43 45.39 -12.51
C HIS A 322 10.11 46.72 -12.19
N THR A 323 9.50 47.50 -11.29
CA THR A 323 9.93 48.87 -10.98
C THR A 323 10.61 48.98 -9.62
N GLY A 324 10.35 48.03 -8.70
CA GLY A 324 10.75 48.11 -7.31
C GLY A 324 9.97 49.14 -6.49
N ASN A 325 8.83 49.63 -6.99
CA ASN A 325 7.96 50.52 -6.24
C ASN A 325 7.31 49.79 -5.05
N GLU A 326 7.15 50.47 -3.92
CA GLU A 326 6.45 49.91 -2.75
C GLU A 326 4.96 49.73 -3.07
N PHE A 327 4.47 48.50 -2.95
CA PHE A 327 3.05 48.16 -3.15
C PHE A 327 2.31 48.06 -1.81
N HIS A 328 2.87 47.31 -0.84
CA HIS A 328 2.35 47.23 0.53
C HIS A 328 3.48 47.22 1.56
N ASN A 329 3.21 47.78 2.72
CA ASN A 329 4.03 47.65 3.93
C ASN A 329 3.25 46.86 4.98
N LEU A 330 3.56 45.57 5.08
CA LEU A 330 2.89 44.65 5.99
C LEU A 330 3.67 44.65 7.31
N ARG A 331 3.16 45.40 8.30
CA ARG A 331 3.69 45.42 9.68
C ARG A 331 3.40 44.09 10.39
N ALA A 332 4.04 43.04 9.92
CA ALA A 332 3.61 41.67 10.15
C ALA A 332 4.05 41.13 11.50
N HIS A 333 5.35 41.18 11.81
CA HIS A 333 5.92 40.42 12.92
C HIS A 333 6.80 41.29 13.83
N GLN A 334 7.02 40.82 15.06
CA GLN A 334 7.85 41.49 16.08
C GLN A 334 9.25 40.86 16.22
N ALA A 335 9.52 39.79 15.48
CA ALA A 335 10.81 39.09 15.46
C ALA A 335 11.18 38.69 14.03
N SER A 336 12.30 37.98 13.87
CA SER A 336 12.81 37.57 12.56
C SER A 336 11.77 36.86 11.73
N ILE A 337 11.61 37.29 10.48
CA ILE A 337 10.92 36.51 9.45
C ILE A 337 11.83 35.34 9.12
N THR A 338 11.34 34.13 9.31
CA THR A 338 12.08 32.90 8.98
C THR A 338 11.73 32.40 7.60
N ASP A 339 10.48 32.62 7.16
CA ASP A 339 10.00 32.14 5.87
C ASP A 339 8.85 32.99 5.29
N LEU A 340 8.76 33.02 3.96
CA LEU A 340 7.62 33.59 3.24
C LEU A 340 7.32 32.76 1.99
N VAL A 341 6.03 32.46 1.78
CA VAL A 341 5.62 31.61 0.67
C VAL A 341 4.31 32.10 0.06
N TRP A 342 4.30 32.18 -1.26
CA TRP A 342 3.13 32.53 -2.06
C TRP A 342 2.26 31.29 -2.28
N ARG A 343 0.94 31.46 -2.23
CA ARG A 343 0.04 30.44 -2.76
C ARG A 343 0.14 30.44 -4.29
N SER A 344 -0.09 29.28 -4.91
CA SER A 344 0.03 29.06 -6.35
C SER A 344 -0.81 29.98 -7.24
N ASP A 345 -1.82 30.64 -6.68
CA ASP A 345 -2.70 31.60 -7.36
C ASP A 345 -2.27 33.07 -7.19
N SER A 346 -1.14 33.34 -6.53
CA SER A 346 -0.58 34.67 -6.27
C SER A 346 -1.44 35.60 -5.39
N ASN A 347 -2.62 35.16 -4.93
CA ASN A 347 -3.53 36.03 -4.16
C ASN A 347 -3.20 36.07 -2.67
N LEU A 348 -2.63 34.98 -2.14
CA LEU A 348 -2.28 34.86 -0.74
C LEU A 348 -0.77 34.74 -0.53
N LEU A 349 -0.27 35.48 0.46
CA LEU A 349 1.09 35.35 0.98
C LEU A 349 1.03 34.88 2.43
N ALA A 350 1.76 33.82 2.75
CA ALA A 350 1.96 33.39 4.14
C ALA A 350 3.33 33.84 4.64
N THR A 351 3.38 34.37 5.86
CA THR A 351 4.61 34.82 6.53
C THR A 351 4.76 34.09 7.86
N ALA A 352 5.96 33.57 8.12
CA ALA A 352 6.30 32.86 9.35
C ALA A 352 7.44 33.57 10.11
N SER A 353 7.37 33.53 11.44
CA SER A 353 8.34 34.24 12.30
C SER A 353 8.67 33.50 13.60
N GLU A 354 9.83 33.86 14.14
CA GLU A 354 10.25 33.50 15.49
C GLU A 354 9.36 34.11 16.59
N ASP A 355 8.48 35.08 16.27
CA ASP A 355 7.47 35.60 17.21
C ASP A 355 6.32 34.61 17.49
N LYS A 356 6.46 33.38 16.97
CA LYS A 356 5.55 32.23 17.09
C LYS A 356 4.34 32.32 16.18
N GLN A 357 4.15 33.42 15.45
CA GLN A 357 2.98 33.64 14.62
C GLN A 357 3.23 33.23 13.18
N ILE A 358 2.15 32.79 12.55
CA ILE A 358 1.98 32.75 11.10
C ILE A 358 0.88 33.73 10.74
N ILE A 359 1.10 34.52 9.70
CA ILE A 359 0.11 35.46 9.19
C ILE A 359 -0.09 35.21 7.70
N VAL A 360 -1.35 35.11 7.28
CA VAL A 360 -1.74 34.97 5.87
C VAL A 360 -2.40 36.27 5.42
N TRP A 361 -1.93 36.79 4.30
CA TRP A 361 -2.27 38.10 3.76
C TRP A 361 -2.93 37.96 2.39
N GLU A 362 -3.97 38.75 2.15
CA GLU A 362 -4.63 38.92 0.86
C GLU A 362 -4.03 40.13 0.15
N MET A 363 -3.55 39.97 -1.08
CA MET A 363 -2.72 40.99 -1.72
C MET A 363 -3.49 42.14 -2.37
N ASN A 364 -4.73 41.96 -2.84
CA ASN A 364 -5.41 43.05 -3.55
C ASN A 364 -5.63 44.25 -2.62
N HIS A 365 -5.89 43.99 -1.33
CA HIS A 365 -6.09 45.05 -0.34
C HIS A 365 -5.03 45.06 0.78
N GLY A 366 -4.07 44.14 0.78
CA GLY A 366 -3.06 44.02 1.84
C GLY A 366 -3.64 43.63 3.20
N LYS A 367 -4.78 42.91 3.22
CA LYS A 367 -5.50 42.59 4.46
C LYS A 367 -5.01 41.29 5.08
N GLN A 368 -4.99 41.25 6.41
CA GLN A 368 -4.75 40.02 7.16
C GLN A 368 -5.98 39.12 7.08
N VAL A 369 -5.83 37.92 6.50
CA VAL A 369 -6.87 36.88 6.43
C VAL A 369 -6.91 36.08 7.72
N LYS A 370 -5.73 35.64 8.19
CA LYS A 370 -5.61 34.77 9.36
C LYS A 370 -4.29 35.03 10.08
N LYS A 371 -4.33 34.97 11.42
CA LYS A 371 -3.17 34.99 12.30
C LYS A 371 -3.33 33.95 13.39
N TRP A 372 -2.29 33.14 13.63
CA TRP A 372 -2.29 32.12 14.67
C TRP A 372 -0.86 31.73 15.08
N ALA A 373 -0.73 31.09 16.24
CA ALA A 373 0.54 30.62 16.78
C ALA A 373 0.61 29.10 16.86
N PRO A 374 1.07 28.41 15.80
CA PRO A 374 1.06 26.95 15.75
C PRO A 374 2.17 26.30 16.60
N HIS A 375 3.28 27.00 16.83
CA HIS A 375 4.49 26.45 17.47
C HIS A 375 4.94 27.34 18.63
N GLY A 376 5.08 26.75 19.84
CA GLY A 376 5.38 27.50 21.06
C GLY A 376 6.77 28.13 21.14
N GLY A 377 7.71 27.62 20.34
CA GLY A 377 9.12 28.06 20.30
C GLY A 377 9.49 29.00 19.15
N GLY A 378 8.54 29.37 18.28
CA GLY A 378 8.81 30.08 17.03
C GLY A 378 8.63 29.17 15.82
N VAL A 379 8.15 29.74 14.72
CA VAL A 379 7.96 29.03 13.44
C VAL A 379 9.27 29.17 12.66
N LEU A 380 9.69 28.10 11.97
CA LEU A 380 10.93 28.08 11.19
C LEU A 380 10.64 28.10 9.68
N SER A 381 9.74 27.24 9.20
CA SER A 381 9.40 27.16 7.78
C SER A 381 7.90 26.91 7.57
N ILE A 382 7.40 27.33 6.41
CA ILE A 382 6.03 27.17 5.95
C ILE A 382 6.00 26.92 4.44
N ASP A 383 5.21 25.94 4.00
CA ASP A 383 5.03 25.67 2.57
C ASP A 383 3.58 25.39 2.20
N TRP A 384 3.20 25.76 0.97
CA TRP A 384 1.89 25.53 0.37
C TRP A 384 1.92 24.32 -0.57
N ALA A 385 1.06 23.35 -0.30
CA ALA A 385 0.71 22.36 -1.30
C ALA A 385 -0.16 22.99 -2.41
N ARG A 386 -0.07 22.43 -3.62
CA ARG A 386 -0.88 22.88 -4.77
C ARG A 386 -2.40 22.79 -4.54
N ASN A 387 -2.84 21.90 -3.65
CA ASN A 387 -4.24 21.75 -3.26
C ASN A 387 -4.70 22.78 -2.19
N GLY A 388 -3.82 23.69 -1.77
CA GLY A 388 -4.09 24.71 -0.76
C GLY A 388 -3.85 24.24 0.68
N ASN A 389 -3.39 23.00 0.92
CA ASN A 389 -2.94 22.61 2.25
C ASN A 389 -1.65 23.35 2.63
N LEU A 390 -1.43 23.51 3.92
CA LEU A 390 -0.24 24.13 4.48
C LEU A 390 0.52 23.14 5.34
N VAL A 391 1.84 23.29 5.39
CA VAL A 391 2.71 22.62 6.35
C VAL A 391 3.54 23.66 7.08
N THR A 392 3.76 23.44 8.37
CA THR A 392 4.54 24.35 9.21
C THR A 392 5.51 23.54 10.08
N SER A 393 6.72 24.06 10.25
CA SER A 393 7.71 23.54 11.19
C SER A 393 8.04 24.59 12.25
N GLY A 394 8.47 24.14 13.43
CA GLY A 394 8.82 25.02 14.52
C GLY A 394 10.00 24.55 15.37
N ARG A 395 10.50 25.46 16.21
CA ARG A 395 11.56 25.16 17.19
C ARG A 395 11.13 24.17 18.28
N ASP A 396 9.84 23.88 18.37
CA ASP A 396 9.26 22.84 19.22
C ASP A 396 9.46 21.41 18.68
N LYS A 397 10.24 21.25 17.60
CA LYS A 397 10.58 19.96 16.96
C LYS A 397 9.37 19.23 16.40
N LYS A 398 8.31 19.97 16.06
CA LYS A 398 7.06 19.43 15.52
C LYS A 398 6.83 19.98 14.13
N VAL A 399 6.17 19.16 13.32
CA VAL A 399 5.66 19.54 12.00
C VAL A 399 4.15 19.34 12.01
N LYS A 400 3.41 20.38 11.66
CA LYS A 400 1.93 20.40 11.66
C LYS A 400 1.42 20.65 10.25
N LEU A 401 0.38 19.94 9.88
CA LEU A 401 -0.33 20.08 8.61
C LEU A 401 -1.67 20.77 8.86
N TRP A 402 -2.07 21.62 7.91
CA TRP A 402 -3.27 22.43 7.98
C TRP A 402 -4.07 22.29 6.70
N LYS A 403 -5.39 22.32 6.85
CA LYS A 403 -6.33 22.41 5.72
C LYS A 403 -6.28 23.80 5.10
N PRO A 404 -6.85 24.00 3.89
CA PRO A 404 -6.94 25.32 3.27
C PRO A 404 -7.72 26.33 4.12
N ASP A 405 -8.64 25.85 4.97
CA ASP A 405 -9.41 26.66 5.93
C ASP A 405 -8.62 27.01 7.22
N PHE A 406 -7.32 26.73 7.26
CA PHE A 406 -6.41 26.96 8.40
C PHE A 406 -6.70 26.15 9.66
N ASN A 407 -7.58 25.15 9.57
CA ASN A 407 -7.81 24.19 10.65
C ASN A 407 -6.72 23.11 10.65
N ALA A 408 -6.28 22.70 11.84
CA ALA A 408 -5.28 21.65 11.99
C ALA A 408 -5.80 20.33 11.37
N LEU A 409 -4.99 19.74 10.49
CA LEU A 409 -5.28 18.46 9.84
C LEU A 409 -4.62 17.31 10.59
N LYS A 410 -3.30 17.41 10.79
CA LYS A 410 -2.48 16.33 11.37
C LYS A 410 -1.20 16.89 11.95
N GLU A 411 -0.60 16.19 12.90
CA GLU A 411 0.72 16.46 13.45
C GLU A 411 1.61 15.23 13.20
N LEU A 412 2.83 15.46 12.70
CA LEU A 412 3.81 14.38 12.56
C LEU A 412 4.38 14.00 13.95
N PRO A 413 4.91 12.77 14.11
CA PRO A 413 5.65 12.42 15.31
C PRO A 413 6.77 13.42 15.62
N PRO A 414 7.10 13.65 16.91
CA PRO A 414 8.12 14.62 17.28
C PRO A 414 9.51 14.22 16.75
N PHE A 415 10.27 15.20 16.26
CA PHE A 415 11.58 15.00 15.68
C PHE A 415 12.69 15.04 16.75
N PRO A 416 13.82 14.32 16.56
CA PRO A 416 14.97 14.37 17.46
C PRO A 416 15.54 15.79 17.60
N SER A 417 15.64 16.50 16.47
CA SER A 417 16.14 17.89 16.39
C SER A 417 15.07 18.85 15.88
N MET A 418 15.39 20.15 15.85
CA MET A 418 14.51 21.14 15.22
C MET A 418 14.48 20.95 13.71
N VAL A 419 13.29 21.09 13.13
CA VAL A 419 13.08 21.02 11.68
C VAL A 419 13.25 22.43 11.12
N VAL A 420 14.35 22.64 10.41
CA VAL A 420 14.74 23.95 9.86
C VAL A 420 13.86 24.32 8.69
N ASP A 421 13.59 23.34 7.82
CA ASP A 421 12.83 23.56 6.60
C ASP A 421 11.89 22.39 6.29
N VAL A 422 10.76 22.68 5.67
CA VAL A 422 9.74 21.69 5.32
C VAL A 422 9.05 22.05 4.00
N VAL A 423 8.98 21.09 3.09
CA VAL A 423 8.34 21.27 1.77
C VAL A 423 7.45 20.10 1.40
N PHE A 424 6.40 20.38 0.64
CA PHE A 424 5.60 19.37 -0.04
C PHE A 424 6.29 18.85 -1.29
N SER A 425 6.05 17.58 -1.63
CA SER A 425 6.35 17.09 -2.98
C SER A 425 5.44 17.75 -4.03
N HIS A 426 5.86 17.71 -5.29
CA HIS A 426 5.09 18.20 -6.44
C HIS A 426 3.61 17.75 -6.50
N ASP A 427 3.30 16.56 -5.99
CA ASP A 427 1.95 15.98 -5.95
C ASP A 427 1.22 16.18 -4.61
N GLY A 428 1.88 16.79 -3.61
CA GLY A 428 1.37 17.01 -2.27
C GLY A 428 1.18 15.74 -1.43
N LYS A 429 1.64 14.57 -1.88
CA LYS A 429 1.49 13.30 -1.15
C LYS A 429 2.58 13.06 -0.13
N ARG A 430 3.75 13.67 -0.32
CA ARG A 430 4.91 13.52 0.57
C ARG A 430 5.28 14.87 1.17
N LEU A 431 5.82 14.79 2.38
CA LEU A 431 6.49 15.90 3.06
C LEU A 431 7.96 15.57 3.20
N ILE A 432 8.81 16.54 2.91
CA ILE A 432 10.23 16.45 3.14
C ILE A 432 10.60 17.43 4.25
N CYS A 433 11.20 16.92 5.31
CA CYS A 433 11.57 17.69 6.49
C CYS A 433 13.10 17.66 6.66
N ALA A 434 13.74 18.83 6.70
CA ALA A 434 15.16 18.97 6.96
C ALA A 434 15.40 19.30 8.43
N GLU A 435 16.13 18.44 9.14
CA GLU A 435 16.51 18.67 10.53
C GLU A 435 17.83 19.43 10.64
N TRP A 436 18.00 20.19 11.74
CA TRP A 436 19.26 20.89 12.04
C TRP A 436 20.46 19.93 12.19
N SER A 437 20.20 18.65 12.47
CA SER A 437 21.22 17.59 12.50
C SER A 437 21.80 17.26 11.12
N GLY A 438 21.23 17.80 10.04
CA GLY A 438 21.57 17.48 8.65
C GLY A 438 20.86 16.24 8.11
N THR A 439 19.97 15.63 8.91
CA THR A 439 19.12 14.51 8.46
C THR A 439 17.90 15.05 7.74
N ILE A 440 17.62 14.52 6.56
CA ILE A 440 16.42 14.88 5.79
C ILE A 440 15.53 13.65 5.78
N SER A 441 14.29 13.79 6.20
CA SER A 441 13.33 12.70 6.30
C SER A 441 12.15 12.93 5.36
N VAL A 442 11.69 11.85 4.73
CA VAL A 442 10.54 11.89 3.82
C VAL A 442 9.38 11.14 4.45
N TRP A 443 8.23 11.80 4.50
CA TRP A 443 7.02 11.34 5.18
C TRP A 443 5.86 11.27 4.21
N ASP A 444 5.02 10.26 4.37
CA ASP A 444 3.75 10.16 3.66
C ASP A 444 2.69 11.01 4.38
N VAL A 445 2.01 11.90 3.65
CA VAL A 445 1.03 12.83 4.22
C VAL A 445 -0.20 12.10 4.78
N ALA A 446 -0.69 11.08 4.06
CA ALA A 446 -1.92 10.37 4.43
C ALA A 446 -1.73 9.54 5.71
N SER A 447 -0.69 8.72 5.76
CA SER A 447 -0.39 7.81 6.85
C SER A 447 0.41 8.46 7.98
N ALA A 448 1.12 9.57 7.74
CA ALA A 448 2.13 10.15 8.64
C ALA A 448 3.22 9.14 9.05
N LYS A 449 3.59 8.24 8.13
CA LYS A 449 4.69 7.30 8.31
C LYS A 449 5.91 7.80 7.55
N GLN A 450 7.09 7.60 8.15
CA GLN A 450 8.35 7.87 7.50
C GLN A 450 8.60 6.84 6.39
N LEU A 451 8.83 7.31 5.17
CA LEU A 451 9.14 6.51 3.99
C LEU A 451 10.64 6.23 3.86
N GLY A 452 11.48 7.17 4.29
CA GLY A 452 12.94 7.05 4.23
C GLY A 452 13.68 8.31 4.66
N THR A 453 14.98 8.33 4.42
CA THR A 453 15.88 9.46 4.68
C THR A 453 16.73 9.79 3.46
N LEU A 454 17.06 11.06 3.30
CA LEU A 454 17.96 11.60 2.28
C LEU A 454 19.23 12.16 2.96
N ALA A 455 20.34 12.14 2.23
CA ALA A 455 21.62 12.59 2.75
C ALA A 455 21.98 13.97 2.19
N ALA A 456 22.17 14.97 3.05
CA ALA A 456 22.71 16.28 2.67
C ALA A 456 24.21 16.23 2.29
N ASN A 457 24.89 15.14 2.66
CA ASN A 457 26.29 14.87 2.33
C ASN A 457 26.45 13.41 1.85
N PRO A 458 26.20 13.16 0.55
CA PRO A 458 26.29 11.82 -0.01
C PRO A 458 27.74 11.31 -0.07
N PRO A 459 27.99 10.01 0.18
CA PRO A 459 29.31 9.41 -0.06
C PRO A 459 29.65 9.36 -1.56
N THR A 460 30.94 9.23 -1.87
CA THR A 460 31.47 9.10 -3.23
C THR A 460 30.89 7.90 -3.96
N ILE A 461 30.90 7.89 -5.30
CA ILE A 461 30.43 6.73 -6.07
C ILE A 461 31.26 5.48 -5.73
N ALA A 462 32.57 5.62 -5.53
CA ALA A 462 33.46 4.53 -5.15
C ALA A 462 33.03 3.88 -3.81
N ASP A 463 32.81 4.69 -2.77
CA ASP A 463 32.39 4.20 -1.45
C ASP A 463 31.00 3.56 -1.50
N ARG A 464 30.09 4.11 -2.31
CA ARG A 464 28.76 3.51 -2.56
C ARG A 464 28.88 2.13 -3.20
N ILE A 465 29.73 1.99 -4.22
CA ILE A 465 29.98 0.71 -4.89
C ILE A 465 30.56 -0.29 -3.89
N ILE A 466 31.53 0.10 -3.07
CA ILE A 466 32.14 -0.77 -2.05
C ILE A 466 31.10 -1.21 -1.02
N SER A 467 30.29 -0.27 -0.52
CA SER A 467 29.20 -0.56 0.44
C SER A 467 28.13 -1.49 -0.14
N LEU A 468 27.74 -1.27 -1.40
CA LEU A 468 26.80 -2.15 -2.11
C LEU A 468 27.39 -3.54 -2.34
N GLN A 469 28.66 -3.62 -2.77
CA GLN A 469 29.35 -4.90 -2.92
C GLN A 469 29.41 -5.66 -1.60
N LYS A 470 29.73 -4.98 -0.49
CA LYS A 470 29.70 -5.56 0.85
C LYS A 470 28.30 -6.03 1.26
N SER A 471 27.26 -5.30 0.88
CA SER A 471 25.87 -5.70 1.13
C SER A 471 25.45 -6.89 0.26
N ILE A 472 26.02 -7.02 -0.94
CA ILE A 472 25.80 -8.15 -1.85
C ILE A 472 26.61 -9.38 -1.41
N THR A 473 27.79 -9.20 -0.81
CA THR A 473 28.57 -10.34 -0.28
C THR A 473 27.76 -11.08 0.79
N GLY A 474 27.57 -12.38 0.58
CA GLY A 474 26.78 -13.24 1.46
C GLY A 474 25.28 -13.34 1.13
N LEU A 475 24.70 -12.40 0.36
CA LEU A 475 23.31 -12.53 -0.10
C LEU A 475 23.07 -13.75 -1.01
N PRO A 476 23.97 -14.08 -1.97
CA PRO A 476 23.82 -15.31 -2.76
C PRO A 476 23.81 -16.57 -1.90
N ALA A 477 24.64 -16.63 -0.86
CA ALA A 477 24.69 -17.76 0.06
C ALA A 477 23.38 -17.88 0.87
N LYS A 478 22.88 -16.76 1.42
CA LYS A 478 21.58 -16.71 2.12
C LYS A 478 20.42 -17.09 1.19
N THR A 479 20.43 -16.63 -0.06
CA THR A 479 19.40 -16.94 -1.05
C THR A 479 19.41 -18.44 -1.38
N LYS A 480 20.60 -19.03 -1.54
CA LYS A 480 20.76 -20.47 -1.77
C LYS A 480 20.26 -21.30 -0.58
N GLN A 481 20.56 -20.87 0.65
CA GLN A 481 20.05 -21.51 1.87
C GLN A 481 18.51 -21.43 1.96
N ALA A 482 17.93 -20.26 1.70
CA ALA A 482 16.48 -20.08 1.69
C ALA A 482 15.81 -20.93 0.59
N GLU A 483 16.45 -21.07 -0.57
CA GLU A 483 15.96 -21.93 -1.66
C GLU A 483 16.03 -23.42 -1.31
N GLN A 484 17.07 -23.86 -0.61
CA GLN A 484 17.16 -25.22 -0.06
C GLN A 484 16.06 -25.48 0.96
N ALA A 485 15.87 -24.58 1.93
CA ALA A 485 14.80 -24.69 2.93
C ALA A 485 13.40 -24.72 2.30
N TRP A 486 13.17 -23.91 1.25
CA TRP A 486 11.93 -23.93 0.48
C TRP A 486 11.71 -25.26 -0.25
N ASN A 487 12.76 -25.81 -0.88
CA ASN A 487 12.69 -27.11 -1.55
C ASN A 487 12.37 -28.24 -0.56
N GLU A 488 13.00 -28.23 0.62
CA GLU A 488 12.74 -29.19 1.70
C GLU A 488 11.30 -29.06 2.21
N ALA A 489 10.84 -27.84 2.50
CA ALA A 489 9.46 -27.58 2.93
C ALA A 489 8.43 -28.06 1.90
N LYS A 490 8.70 -27.86 0.61
CA LYS A 490 7.87 -28.35 -0.49
C LYS A 490 7.81 -29.89 -0.51
N GLN A 491 8.94 -30.57 -0.36
CA GLN A 491 8.97 -32.04 -0.27
C GLN A 491 8.23 -32.56 0.97
N HIS A 492 8.40 -31.90 2.11
CA HIS A 492 7.67 -32.23 3.34
C HIS A 492 6.17 -32.09 3.16
N LEU A 493 5.68 -31.03 2.51
CA LEU A 493 4.27 -30.84 2.22
C LEU A 493 3.72 -31.98 1.36
N THR A 494 4.42 -32.36 0.28
CA THR A 494 4.01 -33.48 -0.58
C THR A 494 3.88 -34.79 0.21
N LYS A 495 4.87 -35.09 1.07
CA LYS A 495 4.83 -36.28 1.94
C LYS A 495 3.65 -36.24 2.92
N ARG A 496 3.35 -35.08 3.51
CA ARG A 496 2.21 -34.92 4.45
C ARG A 496 0.86 -35.02 3.74
N GLN A 497 0.74 -34.47 2.53
CA GLN A 497 -0.47 -34.60 1.71
C GLN A 497 -0.76 -36.05 1.34
N GLN A 498 0.27 -36.82 0.94
CA GLN A 498 0.13 -38.25 0.65
C GLN A 498 -0.29 -39.03 1.91
N ALA A 499 0.32 -38.76 3.07
CA ALA A 499 -0.05 -39.40 4.32
C ALA A 499 -1.50 -39.09 4.75
N GLU A 500 -1.96 -37.85 4.56
CA GLU A 500 -3.36 -37.46 4.83
C GLU A 500 -4.33 -38.20 3.89
N GLN A 501 -4.02 -38.28 2.59
CA GLN A 501 -4.85 -39.00 1.62
C GLN A 501 -4.96 -40.50 1.94
N GLN A 502 -3.85 -41.14 2.30
CA GLN A 502 -3.85 -42.53 2.75
C GLN A 502 -4.69 -42.71 4.02
N ALA A 503 -4.51 -41.85 5.02
CA ALA A 503 -5.28 -41.91 6.27
C ALA A 503 -6.78 -41.71 6.04
N LYS A 504 -7.18 -40.80 5.14
CA LYS A 504 -8.57 -40.59 4.72
C LYS A 504 -9.16 -41.82 4.04
N ALA A 505 -8.44 -42.42 3.09
CA ALA A 505 -8.89 -43.61 2.39
C ALA A 505 -9.12 -44.78 3.36
N THR A 506 -8.20 -45.01 4.28
CA THR A 506 -8.35 -46.06 5.31
C THR A 506 -9.53 -45.76 6.25
N ALA A 507 -9.71 -44.51 6.69
CA ALA A 507 -10.84 -44.13 7.54
C ALA A 507 -12.19 -44.33 6.85
N GLN A 508 -12.29 -44.00 5.56
CA GLN A 508 -13.50 -44.25 4.75
C GLN A 508 -13.81 -45.74 4.63
N GLN A 509 -12.80 -46.57 4.34
CA GLN A 509 -12.98 -48.03 4.28
C GLN A 509 -13.43 -48.60 5.63
N MET A 510 -12.85 -48.16 6.75
CA MET A 510 -13.27 -48.61 8.09
C MET A 510 -14.70 -48.17 8.40
N LYS A 511 -15.10 -46.95 8.04
CA LYS A 511 -16.46 -46.45 8.25
C LYS A 511 -17.49 -47.24 7.44
N GLN A 512 -17.17 -47.63 6.21
CA GLN A 512 -18.01 -48.52 5.41
C GLN A 512 -18.16 -49.90 6.05
N LYS A 513 -17.06 -50.50 6.50
CA LYS A 513 -17.09 -51.79 7.23
C LYS A 513 -17.93 -51.70 8.51
N GLN A 514 -17.80 -50.62 9.27
CA GLN A 514 -18.60 -50.39 10.47
C GLN A 514 -20.10 -50.30 10.16
N GLN A 515 -20.48 -49.58 9.10
CA GLN A 515 -21.88 -49.49 8.68
C GLN A 515 -22.44 -50.86 8.25
N GLN A 516 -21.62 -51.68 7.58
CA GLN A 516 -22.02 -53.04 7.20
C GLN A 516 -22.24 -53.92 8.44
N VAL A 517 -21.32 -53.93 9.39
CA VAL A 517 -21.44 -54.72 10.63
C VAL A 517 -22.64 -54.25 11.47
N GLU A 518 -22.93 -52.93 11.52
CA GLU A 518 -24.10 -52.43 12.24
C GLU A 518 -25.41 -52.83 11.56
N LYS A 519 -25.46 -52.89 10.21
CA LYS A 519 -26.61 -53.45 9.48
C LYS A 519 -26.81 -54.93 9.80
N GLU A 520 -25.74 -55.73 9.78
CA GLU A 520 -25.78 -57.15 10.13
C GLU A 520 -26.25 -57.37 11.59
N ARG A 521 -25.82 -56.50 12.50
CA ARG A 521 -26.26 -56.49 13.90
C ARG A 521 -27.76 -56.22 14.03
N GLN A 522 -28.28 -55.22 13.32
CA GLN A 522 -29.71 -54.88 13.33
C GLN A 522 -30.56 -56.01 12.74
N GLN A 523 -30.11 -56.63 11.65
CA GLN A 523 -30.78 -57.79 11.04
C GLN A 523 -30.82 -58.98 12.01
N THR A 524 -29.71 -59.26 12.71
CA THR A 524 -29.63 -60.37 13.67
C THR A 524 -30.50 -60.11 14.91
N ASP A 525 -30.57 -58.86 15.40
CA ASP A 525 -31.47 -58.45 16.49
C ASP A 525 -32.96 -58.62 16.10
N GLN A 526 -33.31 -58.24 14.87
CA GLN A 526 -34.66 -58.49 14.34
C GLN A 526 -34.98 -59.99 14.26
N GLN A 527 -34.03 -60.80 13.78
CA GLN A 527 -34.17 -62.26 13.75
C GLN A 527 -34.33 -62.87 15.16
N GLN A 528 -33.64 -62.34 16.17
CA GLN A 528 -33.81 -62.77 17.56
C GLN A 528 -35.21 -62.45 18.08
N LYS A 529 -35.73 -61.26 17.79
CA LYS A 529 -37.08 -60.85 18.19
C LYS A 529 -38.16 -61.71 17.53
N SER A 530 -38.04 -61.98 16.22
CA SER A 530 -38.99 -62.87 15.53
C SER A 530 -38.91 -64.30 16.05
N LEU A 531 -37.70 -64.82 16.31
CA LEU A 531 -37.52 -66.17 16.85
C LEU A 531 -38.06 -66.30 18.29
N ALA A 532 -37.96 -65.25 19.09
CA ALA A 532 -38.53 -65.21 20.44
C ALA A 532 -40.07 -65.25 20.43
N GLN A 533 -40.71 -64.60 19.45
CA GLN A 533 -42.17 -64.67 19.26
C GLN A 533 -42.61 -66.10 18.91
N VAL A 534 -41.92 -66.74 17.96
CA VAL A 534 -42.16 -68.14 17.59
C VAL A 534 -41.96 -69.05 18.80
N GLY A 535 -40.93 -68.80 19.62
CA GLY A 535 -40.65 -69.57 20.83
C GLY A 535 -41.78 -69.54 21.85
N LYS A 536 -42.42 -68.37 22.07
CA LYS A 536 -43.59 -68.26 22.97
C LYS A 536 -44.77 -69.08 22.48
N GLN A 537 -45.04 -69.03 21.17
CA GLN A 537 -46.12 -69.80 20.57
C GLN A 537 -45.85 -71.31 20.67
N LEU A 538 -44.63 -71.73 20.34
CA LEU A 538 -44.21 -73.13 20.42
C LEU A 538 -44.20 -73.66 21.86
N GLN A 539 -43.89 -72.82 22.85
CA GLN A 539 -43.91 -73.20 24.27
C GLN A 539 -45.34 -73.53 24.73
N SER A 540 -46.30 -72.71 24.33
CA SER A 540 -47.72 -72.97 24.63
C SER A 540 -48.22 -74.24 23.95
N GLU A 541 -47.81 -74.48 22.71
CA GLU A 541 -48.16 -75.70 21.95
C GLU A 541 -47.53 -76.95 22.58
N HIS A 542 -46.26 -76.87 22.98
CA HIS A 542 -45.52 -77.94 23.65
C HIS A 542 -46.19 -78.36 24.96
N GLU A 543 -46.53 -77.40 25.83
CA GLU A 543 -47.24 -77.69 27.09
C GLU A 543 -48.61 -78.33 26.84
N GLN A 544 -49.39 -77.79 25.90
CA GLN A 544 -50.71 -78.32 25.57
C GLN A 544 -50.67 -79.77 25.06
N LYS A 545 -49.74 -80.08 24.15
CA LYS A 545 -49.61 -81.44 23.59
C LYS A 545 -49.06 -82.44 24.60
N HIS A 546 -48.15 -82.04 25.49
CA HIS A 546 -47.70 -82.88 26.61
C HIS A 546 -48.83 -83.21 27.59
N GLN A 547 -49.64 -82.21 27.98
CA GLN A 547 -50.80 -82.42 28.85
C GLN A 547 -51.87 -83.31 28.19
N ALA A 548 -52.12 -83.14 26.89
CA ALA A 548 -53.04 -83.99 26.14
C ALA A 548 -52.57 -85.45 26.09
N ALA A 549 -51.28 -85.69 25.84
CA ALA A 549 -50.71 -87.05 25.84
C ALA A 549 -50.76 -87.71 27.22
N LYS A 550 -50.54 -86.95 28.30
CA LYS A 550 -50.67 -87.44 29.69
C LYS A 550 -52.10 -87.89 29.98
N LYS A 551 -53.10 -87.05 29.69
CA LYS A 551 -54.52 -87.37 29.88
C LYS A 551 -54.95 -88.60 29.08
N ALA A 552 -54.50 -88.74 27.83
CA ALA A 552 -54.83 -89.89 26.99
C ALA A 552 -54.26 -91.21 27.53
N ARG A 553 -53.04 -91.18 28.11
CA ARG A 553 -52.42 -92.34 28.77
C ARG A 553 -53.17 -92.75 30.03
N GLU A 554 -53.51 -91.80 30.89
CA GLU A 554 -54.28 -92.04 32.13
C GLU A 554 -55.65 -92.65 31.80
N ALA A 555 -56.34 -92.14 30.78
CA ALA A 555 -57.63 -92.69 30.32
C ALA A 555 -57.52 -94.14 29.82
N LEU A 556 -56.49 -94.49 29.05
CA LEU A 556 -56.27 -95.88 28.63
C LEU A 556 -55.93 -96.80 29.82
N GLN A 557 -55.14 -96.31 30.77
CA GLN A 557 -54.78 -97.07 31.97
C GLN A 557 -56.01 -97.39 32.82
N GLN A 558 -56.90 -96.41 33.03
CA GLN A 558 -58.17 -96.61 33.71
C GLN A 558 -59.07 -97.62 32.97
N HIS A 559 -59.15 -97.54 31.64
CA HIS A 559 -59.92 -98.50 30.84
C HIS A 559 -59.37 -99.93 30.94
N ASN A 560 -58.04 -100.10 30.91
CA ASN A 560 -57.39 -101.41 31.07
C ASN A 560 -57.61 -102.00 32.47
N GLN A 561 -57.64 -101.18 33.52
CA GLN A 561 -57.96 -101.63 34.89
C GLN A 561 -59.41 -102.16 34.98
N ARG A 562 -60.37 -101.55 34.28
CA ARG A 562 -61.76 -102.02 34.22
C ARG A 562 -61.88 -103.39 33.54
N ILE A 563 -61.11 -103.64 32.47
CA ILE A 563 -61.05 -104.96 31.82
C ILE A 563 -60.42 -106.00 32.76
N ALA A 564 -59.34 -105.66 33.48
CA ALA A 564 -58.69 -106.56 34.41
C ALA A 564 -59.61 -106.97 35.58
N ALA A 565 -60.41 -106.05 36.10
CA ALA A 565 -61.34 -106.30 37.22
C ALA A 565 -62.52 -107.23 36.86
N ALA A 566 -62.91 -107.34 35.59
CA ALA A 566 -64.04 -108.14 35.13
C ALA A 566 -63.73 -109.64 34.93
N ARG A 567 -62.45 -110.04 34.92
CA ARG A 567 -62.02 -111.43 34.65
C ARG A 567 -62.16 -112.42 35.83
N PRO A 568 -61.81 -112.07 37.09
CA PRO A 568 -61.91 -112.99 38.22
C PRO A 568 -63.33 -113.52 38.53
N PRO A 569 -64.41 -112.70 38.46
CA PRO A 569 -65.78 -113.18 38.66
C PRO A 569 -66.21 -114.24 37.65
N ILE A 570 -65.80 -114.10 36.39
CA ILE A 570 -66.07 -115.09 35.32
C ILE A 570 -65.42 -116.42 35.66
N GLN A 571 -64.15 -116.41 36.08
CA GLN A 571 -63.42 -117.62 36.46
C GLN A 571 -64.04 -118.33 37.68
N GLN A 572 -64.51 -117.57 38.67
CA GLN A 572 -65.22 -118.13 39.83
C GLN A 572 -66.56 -118.76 39.43
N THR A 573 -67.30 -118.13 38.52
CA THR A 573 -68.59 -118.62 38.03
C THR A 573 -68.40 -119.88 37.15
N GLU A 574 -67.35 -119.95 36.35
CA GLU A 574 -66.94 -121.15 35.60
C GLU A 574 -66.56 -122.33 36.52
N ALA A 575 -65.84 -122.05 37.60
CA ALA A 575 -65.48 -123.07 38.60
C ALA A 575 -66.72 -123.60 39.35
N ARG A 576 -67.65 -122.71 39.71
CA ARG A 576 -68.93 -123.06 40.36
C ARG A 576 -69.80 -123.94 39.45
N LEU A 577 -69.85 -123.64 38.16
CA LEU A 577 -70.59 -124.42 37.17
C LEU A 577 -70.05 -125.86 37.08
N LYS A 578 -68.73 -126.04 37.05
CA LYS A 578 -68.09 -127.37 37.03
C LYS A 578 -68.42 -128.20 38.27
N GLN A 579 -68.43 -127.60 39.47
CA GLN A 579 -68.82 -128.28 40.70
C GLN A 579 -70.29 -128.73 40.68
N LEU A 580 -71.20 -127.87 40.22
CA LEU A 580 -72.63 -128.21 40.11
C LEU A 580 -72.90 -129.33 39.09
N GLN A 581 -72.11 -129.41 38.01
CA GLN A 581 -72.18 -130.52 37.04
C GLN A 581 -71.78 -131.86 37.69
N GLN A 582 -70.73 -131.87 38.51
CA GLN A 582 -70.30 -133.06 39.25
C GLN A 582 -71.36 -133.48 40.28
N GLN A 583 -71.90 -132.54 41.06
CA GLN A 583 -72.96 -132.81 42.03
C GLN A 583 -74.23 -133.38 41.37
N LYS A 584 -74.59 -132.92 40.16
CA LYS A 584 -75.71 -133.49 39.40
C LYS A 584 -75.49 -134.97 39.09
N GLN A 585 -74.28 -135.36 38.68
CA GLN A 585 -73.94 -136.75 38.39
C GLN A 585 -73.98 -137.63 39.64
N GLU A 586 -73.50 -137.13 40.77
CA GLU A 586 -73.54 -137.83 42.06
C GLU A 586 -74.97 -138.01 42.58
N ARG A 587 -75.78 -136.94 42.55
CA ARG A 587 -77.19 -137.01 42.98
C ARG A 587 -78.02 -137.93 42.10
N HIS A 588 -77.76 -137.96 40.79
CA HIS A 588 -78.38 -138.95 39.91
C HIS A 588 -78.00 -140.38 40.31
N LYS A 589 -76.74 -140.68 40.60
CA LYS A 589 -76.33 -142.02 41.07
C LYS A 589 -76.99 -142.40 42.39
N HIS A 590 -77.11 -141.44 43.31
CA HIS A 590 -77.75 -141.65 44.60
C HIS A 590 -79.25 -141.94 44.47
N GLU A 591 -79.95 -141.22 43.59
CA GLU A 591 -81.36 -141.48 43.22
C GLU A 591 -81.54 -142.90 42.65
N THR A 592 -80.68 -143.34 41.73
CA THR A 592 -80.81 -144.68 41.11
C THR A 592 -80.57 -145.81 42.12
N ASN A 593 -79.65 -145.61 43.08
CA ASN A 593 -79.36 -146.61 44.11
C ASN A 593 -80.49 -146.70 45.16
N THR A 594 -81.03 -145.56 45.60
CA THR A 594 -82.18 -145.54 46.53
C THR A 594 -83.46 -146.08 45.86
N ARG A 595 -83.65 -145.85 44.55
CA ARG A 595 -84.72 -146.48 43.77
C ARG A 595 -84.65 -148.01 43.81
N LYS A 596 -83.47 -148.57 43.54
CA LYS A 596 -83.25 -150.03 43.56
C LYS A 596 -83.49 -150.64 44.94
N GLN A 597 -83.13 -149.92 46.00
CA GLN A 597 -83.37 -150.36 47.38
C GLN A 597 -84.87 -150.29 47.76
N ALA A 598 -85.59 -149.25 47.33
CA ALA A 598 -87.03 -149.11 47.54
C ALA A 598 -87.87 -150.13 46.75
N GLU A 599 -87.38 -150.61 45.60
CA GLU A 599 -88.03 -151.65 44.79
C GLU A 599 -87.86 -153.07 45.37
N ALA A 600 -86.83 -153.31 46.20
CA ALA A 600 -86.52 -154.63 46.77
C ALA A 600 -87.28 -154.93 48.09
N GLU A 601 -87.66 -153.92 48.87
CA GLU A 601 -88.41 -154.04 50.13
C GLU A 601 -89.67 -153.16 50.10
N PRO A 602 -90.79 -153.62 49.50
CA PRO A 602 -91.96 -152.79 49.27
C PRO A 602 -92.72 -152.36 50.54
N GLU A 603 -92.50 -153.01 51.68
CA GLU A 603 -93.14 -152.67 52.97
C GLU A 603 -92.34 -151.64 53.81
N ASN A 604 -91.13 -151.26 53.40
CA ASN A 604 -90.25 -150.37 54.15
C ASN A 604 -90.46 -148.89 53.78
N GLN A 605 -91.37 -148.22 54.51
CA GLN A 605 -91.78 -146.82 54.27
C GLN A 605 -90.62 -145.81 54.29
N ASN A 606 -89.54 -146.08 55.03
CA ASN A 606 -88.39 -145.16 55.11
C ASN A 606 -87.60 -145.08 53.79
N LEU A 607 -87.59 -146.14 52.97
CA LEU A 607 -86.87 -146.17 51.69
C LEU A 607 -87.61 -145.38 50.59
N LYS A 608 -88.94 -145.33 50.60
CA LYS A 608 -89.73 -144.48 49.69
C LYS A 608 -89.51 -142.99 49.93
N LEU A 609 -89.54 -142.56 51.19
CA LEU A 609 -89.23 -141.18 51.60
C LEU A 609 -87.78 -140.79 51.23
N ALA A 610 -86.83 -141.74 51.31
CA ALA A 610 -85.45 -141.51 50.89
C ALA A 610 -85.32 -141.30 49.37
N HIS A 611 -86.07 -142.04 48.55
CA HIS A 611 -86.08 -141.86 47.10
C HIS A 611 -86.72 -140.53 46.66
N GLU A 612 -87.86 -140.14 47.23
CA GLU A 612 -88.51 -138.85 46.92
C GLU A 612 -87.63 -137.65 47.28
N LYS A 613 -86.92 -137.74 48.41
CA LYS A 613 -85.93 -136.73 48.80
C LYS A 613 -84.79 -136.64 47.79
N ALA A 614 -84.27 -137.76 47.29
CA ALA A 614 -83.21 -137.80 46.28
C ALA A 614 -83.63 -137.16 44.94
N VAL A 615 -84.89 -137.35 44.51
CA VAL A 615 -85.46 -136.72 43.30
C VAL A 615 -85.54 -135.20 43.45
N SER A 616 -86.07 -134.71 44.58
CA SER A 616 -86.14 -133.27 44.88
C SER A 616 -84.73 -132.64 44.92
N ASP A 617 -83.77 -133.36 45.50
CA ASP A 617 -82.38 -132.91 45.57
C ASP A 617 -81.71 -132.80 44.20
N ARG A 618 -81.99 -133.70 43.24
CA ARG A 618 -81.49 -133.59 41.86
C ARG A 618 -82.10 -132.38 41.13
N GLN A 619 -83.41 -132.16 41.27
CA GLN A 619 -84.11 -131.05 40.60
C GLN A 619 -83.60 -129.68 41.07
N LYS A 620 -83.30 -129.52 42.37
CA LYS A 620 -82.70 -128.29 42.89
C LYS A 620 -81.33 -127.98 42.28
N THR A 621 -80.46 -128.98 42.16
CA THR A 621 -79.14 -128.82 41.53
C THR A 621 -79.23 -128.47 40.04
N GLU A 622 -80.24 -128.99 39.33
CA GLU A 622 -80.47 -128.68 37.91
C GLU A 622 -80.98 -127.25 37.67
N GLN A 623 -81.80 -126.73 38.60
CA GLN A 623 -82.21 -125.31 38.60
C GLN A 623 -81.05 -124.36 38.93
N GLU A 624 -80.16 -124.72 39.86
CA GLU A 624 -78.96 -123.92 40.14
C GLU A 624 -77.97 -123.92 38.97
N LEU A 625 -77.85 -125.04 38.25
CA LEU A 625 -77.01 -125.15 37.07
C LEU A 625 -77.43 -124.17 35.97
N THR A 626 -78.73 -124.14 35.67
CA THR A 626 -79.29 -123.28 34.61
C THR A 626 -79.16 -121.79 34.96
N LYS A 627 -79.42 -121.41 36.22
CA LYS A 627 -79.18 -120.04 36.70
C LYS A 627 -77.70 -119.63 36.63
N THR A 628 -76.80 -120.54 37.00
CA THR A 628 -75.35 -120.27 36.98
C THR A 628 -74.82 -120.14 35.55
N GLN A 629 -75.36 -120.92 34.60
CA GLN A 629 -75.02 -120.81 33.17
C GLN A 629 -75.45 -119.46 32.59
N GLN A 630 -76.68 -119.01 32.86
CA GLN A 630 -77.18 -117.71 32.39
C GLN A 630 -76.35 -116.53 32.95
N SER A 631 -75.93 -116.60 34.21
CA SER A 631 -75.05 -115.60 34.82
C SER A 631 -73.69 -115.52 34.12
N LEU A 632 -73.12 -116.68 33.76
CA LEU A 632 -71.83 -116.74 33.06
C LEU A 632 -71.90 -116.12 31.65
N ASP A 633 -72.96 -116.39 30.91
CA ASP A 633 -73.14 -115.86 29.55
C ASP A 633 -73.31 -114.33 29.56
N GLN A 634 -74.02 -113.79 30.56
CA GLN A 634 -74.12 -112.34 30.77
C GLN A 634 -72.78 -111.68 31.10
N GLN A 635 -71.97 -112.31 31.96
CA GLN A 635 -70.65 -111.80 32.31
C GLN A 635 -69.67 -111.83 31.12
N LYS A 636 -69.70 -112.89 30.30
CA LYS A 636 -68.89 -112.99 29.08
C LYS A 636 -69.27 -111.94 28.03
N HIS A 637 -70.57 -111.66 27.89
CA HIS A 637 -71.04 -110.62 26.97
C HIS A 637 -70.57 -109.22 27.39
N SER A 638 -70.61 -108.91 28.70
CA SER A 638 -70.13 -107.63 29.25
C SER A 638 -68.61 -107.43 29.07
N LEU A 639 -67.81 -108.49 29.25
CA LEU A 639 -66.36 -108.44 29.00
C LEU A 639 -66.05 -108.17 27.51
N ALA A 640 -66.75 -108.82 26.59
CA ALA A 640 -66.57 -108.61 25.15
C ALA A 640 -66.85 -107.16 24.73
N GLN A 641 -67.89 -106.53 25.31
CA GLN A 641 -68.18 -105.11 25.07
C GLN A 641 -67.07 -104.19 25.58
N LEU A 642 -66.51 -104.44 26.77
CA LEU A 642 -65.39 -103.66 27.32
C LEU A 642 -64.10 -103.78 26.50
N GLU A 643 -63.83 -104.97 25.95
CA GLU A 643 -62.68 -105.21 25.07
C GLU A 643 -62.84 -104.54 23.70
N GLN A 644 -64.06 -104.47 23.15
CA GLN A 644 -64.33 -103.74 21.90
C GLN A 644 -64.17 -102.21 22.09
N GLN A 645 -64.61 -101.68 23.23
CA GLN A 645 -64.48 -100.25 23.58
C GLN A 645 -63.02 -99.81 23.83
N ARG A 646 -62.08 -100.74 24.05
CA ARG A 646 -60.64 -100.44 24.23
C ARG A 646 -59.99 -99.78 23.02
N LYS A 647 -60.50 -100.03 21.80
CA LYS A 647 -59.93 -99.47 20.55
C LYS A 647 -60.00 -97.93 20.50
N GLY A 648 -61.00 -97.33 21.16
CA GLY A 648 -61.15 -95.87 21.25
C GLY A 648 -60.00 -95.17 21.99
N PRO A 649 -59.79 -95.44 23.31
CA PRO A 649 -58.72 -94.82 24.08
C PRO A 649 -57.31 -95.20 23.57
N GLY A 650 -57.14 -96.38 22.95
CA GLY A 650 -55.86 -96.78 22.33
C GLY A 650 -55.47 -95.91 21.13
N ASN A 651 -56.42 -95.62 20.23
CA ASN A 651 -56.18 -94.74 19.08
C ASN A 651 -55.93 -93.28 19.50
N GLN A 652 -56.66 -92.81 20.52
CA GLN A 652 -56.46 -91.45 21.05
C GLN A 652 -55.08 -91.27 21.70
N GLN A 653 -54.55 -92.28 22.40
CA GLN A 653 -53.18 -92.25 22.91
C GLN A 653 -52.15 -92.18 21.78
N ALA A 654 -52.28 -93.01 20.74
CA ALA A 654 -51.31 -93.04 19.63
C ALA A 654 -51.23 -91.69 18.90
N ILE A 655 -52.37 -91.05 18.64
CA ILE A 655 -52.45 -89.71 18.01
C ILE A 655 -51.81 -88.65 18.92
N ALA A 656 -52.10 -88.68 20.23
CA ALA A 656 -51.54 -87.72 21.17
C ALA A 656 -50.02 -87.89 21.35
N ASP A 657 -49.51 -89.13 21.37
CA ASP A 657 -48.07 -89.43 21.44
C ASP A 657 -47.32 -89.04 20.15
N GLN A 658 -47.95 -89.17 18.98
CA GLN A 658 -47.38 -88.69 17.71
C GLN A 658 -47.27 -87.17 17.69
N GLN A 659 -48.36 -86.46 18.02
CA GLN A 659 -48.36 -84.99 18.07
C GLN A 659 -47.36 -84.43 19.08
N ARG A 660 -47.15 -85.12 20.22
CA ARG A 660 -46.11 -84.75 21.20
C ARG A 660 -44.71 -84.84 20.58
N ARG A 661 -44.38 -85.93 19.89
CA ARG A 661 -43.06 -86.12 19.25
C ARG A 661 -42.79 -85.07 18.17
N GLU A 662 -43.81 -84.71 17.39
CA GLU A 662 -43.70 -83.67 16.36
C GLU A 662 -43.40 -82.29 16.98
N VAL A 663 -44.03 -81.95 18.11
CA VAL A 663 -43.78 -80.69 18.82
C VAL A 663 -42.45 -80.72 19.59
N ASP A 664 -42.05 -81.86 20.17
CA ASP A 664 -40.73 -82.06 20.80
C ASP A 664 -39.60 -81.80 19.78
N ALA A 665 -39.73 -82.34 18.55
CA ALA A 665 -38.75 -82.14 17.49
C ALA A 665 -38.65 -80.66 17.07
N LYS A 666 -39.80 -79.97 16.91
CA LYS A 666 -39.84 -78.53 16.62
C LYS A 666 -39.23 -77.70 17.76
N TRP A 667 -39.46 -78.09 19.02
CA TRP A 667 -38.93 -77.43 20.21
C TRP A 667 -37.41 -77.54 20.31
N GLN A 668 -36.85 -78.72 20.05
CA GLN A 668 -35.40 -78.92 20.00
C GLN A 668 -34.75 -78.12 18.86
N ALA A 669 -35.35 -78.13 17.67
CA ALA A 669 -34.86 -77.35 16.53
C ALA A 669 -34.88 -75.83 16.80
N HIS A 670 -35.92 -75.32 17.45
CA HIS A 670 -36.01 -73.91 17.87
C HIS A 670 -34.90 -73.54 18.87
N HIS A 671 -34.66 -74.37 19.87
CA HIS A 671 -33.60 -74.14 20.86
C HIS A 671 -32.20 -74.11 20.24
N GLU A 672 -31.92 -75.00 19.31
CA GLU A 672 -30.63 -75.01 18.59
C GLU A 672 -30.48 -73.78 17.69
N GLN A 673 -31.53 -73.41 16.96
CA GLN A 673 -31.53 -72.19 16.14
C GLN A 673 -31.33 -70.93 16.99
N LYS A 674 -31.95 -70.86 18.18
CA LYS A 674 -31.76 -69.75 19.13
C LYS A 674 -30.31 -69.66 19.61
N LYS A 675 -29.71 -70.79 19.98
CA LYS A 675 -28.32 -70.86 20.43
C LYS A 675 -27.33 -70.39 19.36
N GLN A 676 -27.51 -70.84 18.11
CA GLN A 676 -26.68 -70.40 16.98
C GLN A 676 -26.80 -68.90 16.72
N LEU A 677 -28.02 -68.36 16.80
CA LEU A 677 -28.28 -66.93 16.61
C LEU A 677 -27.69 -66.06 17.74
N GLU A 678 -27.76 -66.52 18.99
CA GLU A 678 -27.11 -65.88 20.15
C GLU A 678 -25.58 -65.86 20.02
N GLN A 679 -24.97 -66.96 19.59
CA GLN A 679 -23.53 -67.03 19.32
C GLN A 679 -23.12 -66.05 18.22
N LYS A 680 -23.87 -66.02 17.11
CA LYS A 680 -23.65 -65.09 16.01
C LYS A 680 -23.78 -63.63 16.46
N PHE A 681 -24.82 -63.29 17.23
CA PHE A 681 -25.02 -61.95 17.78
C PHE A 681 -23.87 -61.53 18.71
N HIS A 682 -23.36 -62.44 19.53
CA HIS A 682 -22.22 -62.19 20.40
C HIS A 682 -20.94 -61.90 19.60
N GLN A 683 -20.68 -62.66 18.54
CA GLN A 683 -19.54 -62.42 17.63
C GLN A 683 -19.65 -61.08 16.88
N ILE A 684 -20.85 -60.73 16.40
CA ILE A 684 -21.10 -59.43 15.74
C ILE A 684 -20.91 -58.26 16.72
N ASN A 685 -21.37 -58.38 17.97
CA ASN A 685 -21.17 -57.33 18.97
C ASN A 685 -19.68 -57.15 19.31
N LYS A 686 -18.93 -58.24 19.46
CA LYS A 686 -17.49 -58.18 19.71
C LYS A 686 -16.75 -57.49 18.57
N SER A 687 -16.96 -57.93 17.33
CA SER A 687 -16.34 -57.32 16.15
C SER A 687 -16.77 -55.86 15.94
N SER A 688 -18.02 -55.51 16.22
CA SER A 688 -18.50 -54.11 16.21
C SER A 688 -17.78 -53.24 17.25
N GLY A 689 -17.53 -53.77 18.45
CA GLY A 689 -16.78 -53.09 19.50
C GLY A 689 -15.33 -52.82 19.10
N GLU A 690 -14.64 -53.83 18.57
CA GLU A 690 -13.25 -53.73 18.07
C GLU A 690 -13.13 -52.74 16.90
N LEU A 691 -14.04 -52.81 15.91
CA LEU A 691 -14.09 -51.87 14.78
C LEU A 691 -14.35 -50.42 15.25
N LYS A 692 -15.22 -50.22 16.25
CA LYS A 692 -15.48 -48.89 16.83
C LYS A 692 -14.23 -48.30 17.49
N GLN A 693 -13.44 -49.12 18.18
CA GLN A 693 -12.16 -48.68 18.76
C GLN A 693 -11.11 -48.37 17.68
N GLN A 694 -10.97 -49.24 16.69
CA GLN A 694 -10.05 -49.01 15.56
C GLN A 694 -10.40 -47.75 14.76
N LEU A 695 -11.68 -47.50 14.52
CA LEU A 695 -12.13 -46.28 13.83
C LEU A 695 -11.79 -45.02 14.63
N LYS A 696 -12.02 -45.01 15.95
CA LYS A 696 -11.64 -43.88 16.81
C LYS A 696 -10.13 -43.60 16.74
N ALA A 697 -9.30 -44.64 16.79
CA ALA A 697 -7.85 -44.50 16.65
C ALA A 697 -7.45 -43.95 15.27
N GLN A 698 -8.11 -44.43 14.21
CA GLN A 698 -7.85 -43.98 12.84
C GLN A 698 -8.32 -42.53 12.60
N GLU A 699 -9.45 -42.11 13.18
CA GLU A 699 -9.92 -40.72 13.14
C GLU A 699 -8.95 -39.77 13.86
N GLN A 700 -8.39 -40.19 14.99
CA GLN A 700 -7.35 -39.43 15.69
C GLN A 700 -6.07 -39.31 14.85
N LYS A 701 -5.64 -40.40 14.21
CA LYS A 701 -4.51 -40.38 13.27
C LYS A 701 -4.76 -39.44 12.10
N LEU A 702 -5.97 -39.43 11.54
CA LEU A 702 -6.36 -38.51 10.48
C LEU A 702 -6.25 -37.05 10.93
N LYS A 703 -6.75 -36.70 12.13
CA LYS A 703 -6.61 -35.36 12.71
C LYS A 703 -5.14 -34.94 12.83
N GLN A 704 -4.28 -35.81 13.37
CA GLN A 704 -2.84 -35.55 13.49
C GLN A 704 -2.17 -35.34 12.12
N THR A 705 -2.53 -36.14 11.10
CA THR A 705 -1.99 -35.95 9.75
C THR A 705 -2.45 -34.64 9.10
N ALA A 706 -3.70 -34.22 9.33
CA ALA A 706 -4.23 -32.95 8.84
C ALA A 706 -3.57 -31.73 9.52
N GLU A 707 -3.35 -31.79 10.84
CA GLU A 707 -2.59 -30.76 11.56
C GLU A 707 -1.14 -30.68 11.08
N ALA A 708 -0.48 -31.82 10.88
CA ALA A 708 0.89 -31.86 10.37
C ALA A 708 1.02 -31.29 8.94
N LYS A 709 0.01 -31.52 8.09
CA LYS A 709 -0.06 -30.87 6.77
C LYS A 709 -0.22 -29.36 6.90
N THR A 710 -1.13 -28.89 7.76
CA THR A 710 -1.37 -27.46 7.97
C THR A 710 -0.09 -26.76 8.44
N LYS A 711 0.68 -27.39 9.34
CA LYS A 711 2.01 -26.90 9.76
C LYS A 711 3.00 -26.84 8.60
N ALA A 712 3.01 -27.85 7.72
CA ALA A 712 3.87 -27.86 6.54
C ALA A 712 3.48 -26.78 5.51
N GLU A 713 2.18 -26.48 5.35
CA GLU A 713 1.69 -25.39 4.50
C GLU A 713 2.13 -24.02 5.03
N GLN A 714 2.06 -23.82 6.34
CA GLN A 714 2.56 -22.60 6.99
C GLN A 714 4.07 -22.43 6.78
N LEU A 715 4.86 -23.50 6.97
CA LEU A 715 6.31 -23.47 6.74
C LEU A 715 6.66 -23.18 5.28
N LEU A 716 5.91 -23.72 4.33
CA LEU A 716 6.10 -23.40 2.91
C LEU A 716 5.80 -21.92 2.64
N LYS A 717 4.76 -21.36 3.26
CA LYS A 717 4.41 -19.95 3.11
C LYS A 717 5.50 -19.03 3.67
N THR A 718 6.05 -19.32 4.84
CA THR A 718 7.13 -18.52 5.44
C THR A 718 8.41 -18.58 4.60
N THR A 719 8.84 -19.79 4.22
CA THR A 719 10.05 -19.98 3.39
C THR A 719 9.89 -19.37 1.99
N THR A 720 8.69 -19.38 1.41
CA THR A 720 8.41 -18.68 0.14
C THR A 720 8.57 -17.17 0.30
N GLY A 721 8.01 -16.59 1.38
CA GLY A 721 8.16 -15.17 1.68
C GLY A 721 9.62 -14.74 1.88
N GLU A 722 10.38 -15.51 2.66
CA GLU A 722 11.82 -15.27 2.87
C GLU A 722 12.64 -15.35 1.58
N LYS A 723 12.39 -16.39 0.76
CA LYS A 723 13.03 -16.56 -0.56
C LYS A 723 12.75 -15.35 -1.46
N GLU A 724 11.48 -14.98 -1.63
CA GLU A 724 11.09 -13.86 -2.48
C GLU A 724 11.66 -12.54 -1.98
N GLN A 725 11.66 -12.32 -0.66
CA GLN A 725 12.24 -11.11 -0.06
C GLN A 725 13.73 -11.00 -0.35
N LEU A 726 14.50 -12.07 -0.14
CA LEU A 726 15.94 -12.10 -0.43
C LEU A 726 16.23 -11.93 -1.92
N GLN A 727 15.42 -12.55 -2.80
CA GLN A 727 15.56 -12.39 -4.25
C GLN A 727 15.26 -10.95 -4.70
N ARG A 728 14.18 -10.33 -4.19
CA ARG A 728 13.85 -8.93 -4.48
C ARG A 728 14.92 -7.98 -3.95
N GLN A 729 15.44 -8.23 -2.75
CA GLN A 729 16.55 -7.45 -2.17
C GLN A 729 17.81 -7.57 -3.02
N GLY A 730 18.19 -8.80 -3.42
CA GLY A 730 19.34 -9.04 -4.30
C GLY A 730 19.19 -8.37 -5.66
N ALA A 731 18.01 -8.46 -6.29
CA ALA A 731 17.72 -7.79 -7.55
C ALA A 731 17.84 -6.26 -7.44
N LYS A 732 17.26 -5.67 -6.40
CA LYS A 732 17.33 -4.21 -6.13
C LYS A 732 18.78 -3.75 -5.94
N LEU A 733 19.55 -4.44 -5.10
CA LEU A 733 20.95 -4.07 -4.86
C LEU A 733 21.82 -4.23 -6.11
N ASN A 734 21.61 -5.28 -6.90
CA ASN A 734 22.33 -5.46 -8.17
C ASN A 734 21.95 -4.39 -9.20
N GLN A 735 20.68 -3.99 -9.27
CA GLN A 735 20.24 -2.89 -10.12
C GLN A 735 20.90 -1.57 -9.70
N GLN A 736 20.96 -1.29 -8.40
CA GLN A 736 21.66 -0.11 -7.88
C GLN A 736 23.17 -0.17 -8.18
N LEU A 737 23.81 -1.34 -8.02
CA LEU A 737 25.22 -1.51 -8.37
C LEU A 737 25.49 -1.23 -9.85
N LYS A 738 24.62 -1.70 -10.76
CA LYS A 738 24.71 -1.38 -12.20
C LYS A 738 24.58 0.12 -12.44
N ARG A 739 23.57 0.77 -11.82
CA ARG A 739 23.36 2.22 -11.90
C ARG A 739 24.60 3.00 -11.47
N TRP A 740 25.19 2.67 -10.32
CA TRP A 740 26.37 3.39 -9.80
C TRP A 740 27.64 3.13 -10.62
N ARG A 741 27.81 1.95 -11.21
CA ARG A 741 28.89 1.68 -12.16
C ARG A 741 28.73 2.50 -13.44
N ALA A 742 27.51 2.59 -13.98
CA ALA A 742 27.23 3.46 -15.11
C ALA A 742 27.47 4.94 -14.76
N ALA A 743 27.07 5.37 -13.56
CA ALA A 743 27.32 6.73 -13.06
C ALA A 743 28.83 7.05 -12.98
N ALA A 744 29.67 6.10 -12.55
CA ALA A 744 31.12 6.28 -12.53
C ALA A 744 31.69 6.54 -13.94
N ILE A 745 31.24 5.78 -14.95
CA ILE A 745 31.63 5.99 -16.35
C ILE A 745 31.16 7.37 -16.84
N ASN A 746 29.95 7.80 -16.47
CA ASN A 746 29.44 9.12 -16.83
C ASN A 746 30.29 10.25 -16.19
N THR A 747 30.71 10.10 -14.94
CA THR A 747 31.60 11.06 -14.27
C THR A 747 32.93 11.20 -15.01
N GLU A 748 33.53 10.10 -15.47
CA GLU A 748 34.74 10.14 -16.31
C GLU A 748 34.48 10.87 -17.63
N ALA A 749 33.35 10.60 -18.30
CA ALA A 749 32.99 11.27 -19.54
C ALA A 749 32.82 12.79 -19.34
N ILE A 750 32.11 13.21 -18.30
CA ILE A 750 31.90 14.64 -17.96
C ILE A 750 33.24 15.32 -17.64
N GLN A 751 34.15 14.64 -16.93
CA GLN A 751 35.46 15.21 -16.61
C GLN A 751 36.32 15.41 -17.87
N LEU A 752 36.30 14.46 -18.80
CA LEU A 752 36.96 14.59 -20.11
C LEU A 752 36.33 15.69 -20.96
N GLU A 753 35.00 15.84 -20.95
CA GLU A 753 34.34 16.96 -21.64
C GLU A 753 34.73 18.32 -21.06
N LYS A 754 34.88 18.40 -19.73
CA LYS A 754 35.34 19.63 -19.05
C LYS A 754 36.78 19.94 -19.43
N GLU A 755 37.65 18.95 -19.46
CA GLU A 755 39.04 19.09 -19.91
C GLU A 755 39.11 19.53 -21.38
N ALA A 756 38.31 18.91 -22.27
CA ALA A 756 38.22 19.32 -23.66
C ALA A 756 37.78 20.79 -23.81
N LYS A 757 36.80 21.25 -23.02
CA LYS A 757 36.37 22.66 -23.02
C LYS A 757 37.50 23.58 -22.54
N GLN A 758 38.27 23.19 -21.53
CA GLN A 758 39.42 23.97 -21.05
C GLN A 758 40.54 24.06 -22.09
N LEU A 759 40.89 22.94 -22.72
CA LEU A 759 41.87 22.89 -23.81
C LEU A 759 41.42 23.75 -25.00
N HIS A 760 40.13 23.70 -25.35
CA HIS A 760 39.59 24.53 -26.42
C HIS A 760 39.68 26.03 -26.09
N GLN A 761 39.34 26.44 -24.86
CA GLN A 761 39.50 27.84 -24.43
C GLN A 761 40.97 28.29 -24.43
N GLN A 762 41.90 27.41 -24.02
CA GLN A 762 43.33 27.70 -24.08
C GLN A 762 43.78 27.86 -25.54
N GLN A 763 43.36 26.96 -26.42
CA GLN A 763 43.63 27.02 -27.86
C GLN A 763 43.13 28.34 -28.47
N GLU A 764 41.89 28.76 -28.16
CA GLU A 764 41.34 30.03 -28.61
C GLU A 764 42.17 31.24 -28.14
N ARG A 765 42.61 31.24 -26.88
CA ARG A 765 43.50 32.31 -26.35
C ARG A 765 44.85 32.33 -27.06
N SER A 766 45.43 31.17 -27.34
CA SER A 766 46.70 31.08 -28.06
C SER A 766 46.53 31.49 -29.53
N ILE A 767 45.39 31.20 -30.17
CA ILE A 767 45.04 31.69 -31.51
C ILE A 767 44.86 33.22 -31.51
N GLN A 768 44.17 33.80 -30.52
CA GLN A 768 44.03 35.25 -30.37
C GLN A 768 45.40 35.92 -30.16
N SER A 769 46.26 35.32 -29.35
CA SER A 769 47.63 35.82 -29.13
C SER A 769 48.48 35.71 -30.40
N PHE A 770 48.35 34.61 -31.14
CA PHE A 770 49.03 34.39 -32.42
C PHE A 770 48.61 35.43 -33.47
N THR A 771 47.31 35.69 -33.61
CA THR A 771 46.77 36.68 -34.56
C THR A 771 47.21 38.10 -34.18
N ALA A 772 47.12 38.48 -32.90
CA ALA A 772 47.62 39.78 -32.43
C ALA A 772 49.14 39.97 -32.66
N LEU A 773 49.93 38.91 -32.45
CA LEU A 773 51.38 38.93 -32.69
C LEU A 773 51.71 39.02 -34.18
N ALA A 774 51.00 38.28 -35.04
CA ALA A 774 51.14 38.34 -36.49
C ALA A 774 50.85 39.74 -37.03
N ASP A 775 49.76 40.36 -36.56
CA ASP A 775 49.38 41.73 -36.91
C ASP A 775 50.43 42.74 -36.44
N SER A 776 51.03 42.54 -35.27
CA SER A 776 52.11 43.38 -34.74
C SER A 776 53.37 43.28 -35.59
N ILE A 777 53.79 42.07 -35.96
CA ILE A 777 54.93 41.81 -36.84
C ILE A 777 54.76 42.51 -38.19
N SER A 778 53.54 42.49 -38.76
CA SER A 778 53.26 43.15 -40.05
C SER A 778 53.48 44.67 -40.05
N LYS A 779 53.50 45.31 -38.86
CA LYS A 779 53.65 46.76 -38.68
C LYS A 779 55.05 47.19 -38.25
N MET A 780 55.95 46.24 -37.93
CA MET A 780 57.30 46.54 -37.45
C MET A 780 58.30 46.80 -38.58
N LYS A 781 59.25 47.70 -38.33
CA LYS A 781 60.33 48.06 -39.27
C LYS A 781 61.73 47.69 -38.78
N ASN A 782 61.91 47.38 -37.49
CA ASN A 782 63.21 47.04 -36.90
C ASN A 782 63.53 45.54 -37.12
N PRO A 783 64.62 45.18 -37.84
CA PRO A 783 64.95 43.79 -38.16
C PRO A 783 65.28 42.91 -36.95
N ALA A 784 65.86 43.45 -35.88
CA ALA A 784 66.18 42.67 -34.67
C ALA A 784 64.90 42.24 -33.93
N ASP A 785 63.94 43.15 -33.78
CA ASP A 785 62.65 42.89 -33.14
C ASP A 785 61.80 41.93 -33.98
N LEU A 786 61.83 42.06 -35.32
CA LEU A 786 61.20 41.13 -36.27
C LEU A 786 61.69 39.69 -36.08
N GLN A 787 62.99 39.48 -35.91
CA GLN A 787 63.56 38.15 -35.72
C GLN A 787 63.16 37.56 -34.35
N GLN A 788 63.10 38.36 -33.30
CA GLN A 788 62.65 37.90 -31.99
C GLN A 788 61.15 37.53 -32.01
N LYS A 789 60.30 38.41 -32.56
CA LYS A 789 58.85 38.19 -32.62
C LYS A 789 58.43 37.06 -33.55
N SER A 790 59.15 36.83 -34.65
CA SER A 790 58.91 35.66 -35.51
C SER A 790 59.24 34.33 -34.82
N ARG A 791 60.26 34.27 -33.95
CA ARG A 791 60.52 33.10 -33.09
C ARG A 791 59.40 32.87 -32.07
N GLU A 792 58.89 33.94 -31.45
CA GLU A 792 57.72 33.87 -30.56
C GLU A 792 56.47 33.36 -31.30
N LEU A 793 56.24 33.81 -32.54
CA LEU A 793 55.13 33.36 -33.38
C LEU A 793 55.25 31.89 -33.77
N ALA A 794 56.45 31.41 -34.11
CA ALA A 794 56.71 29.99 -34.36
C ALA A 794 56.49 29.12 -33.11
N LYS A 795 56.80 29.65 -31.92
CA LYS A 795 56.52 28.97 -30.64
C LYS A 795 55.01 28.85 -30.39
N LEU A 796 54.26 29.93 -30.57
CA LEU A 796 52.80 29.93 -30.45
C LEU A 796 52.13 28.97 -31.44
N ARG A 797 52.65 28.89 -32.68
CA ARG A 797 52.13 27.92 -33.66
C ARG A 797 52.30 26.48 -33.18
N LYS A 798 53.48 26.12 -32.67
CA LYS A 798 53.72 24.78 -32.10
C LYS A 798 52.80 24.48 -30.93
N GLU A 799 52.57 25.47 -30.06
CA GLU A 799 51.64 25.35 -28.93
C GLU A 799 50.20 25.11 -29.40
N ILE A 800 49.72 25.85 -30.40
CA ILE A 800 48.39 25.64 -30.99
C ILE A 800 48.27 24.23 -31.60
N ASP A 801 49.28 23.78 -32.35
CA ASP A 801 49.27 22.44 -32.96
C ASP A 801 49.25 21.34 -31.87
N GLN A 802 49.99 21.52 -30.77
CA GLN A 802 49.96 20.62 -29.61
C GLN A 802 48.59 20.59 -28.90
N LEU A 803 48.02 21.76 -28.62
CA LEU A 803 46.68 21.87 -28.01
C LEU A 803 45.60 21.26 -28.92
N SER A 804 45.73 21.42 -30.24
CA SER A 804 44.81 20.82 -31.21
C SER A 804 44.86 19.29 -31.16
N ALA A 805 46.05 18.70 -31.10
CA ALA A 805 46.21 17.25 -30.99
C ALA A 805 45.64 16.70 -29.68
N GLN A 806 45.90 17.38 -28.56
CA GLN A 806 45.34 17.02 -27.26
C GLN A 806 43.82 17.12 -27.24
N LEU A 807 43.24 18.19 -27.82
CA LEU A 807 41.80 18.39 -27.89
C LEU A 807 41.10 17.26 -28.67
N VAL A 808 41.66 16.85 -29.81
CA VAL A 808 41.13 15.72 -30.60
C VAL A 808 41.17 14.43 -29.79
N GLN A 809 42.27 14.15 -29.11
CA GLN A 809 42.42 12.96 -28.28
C GLN A 809 41.39 12.94 -27.15
N VAL A 810 41.31 14.00 -26.33
CA VAL A 810 40.39 14.07 -25.19
C VAL A 810 38.93 14.05 -25.64
N SER A 811 38.58 14.76 -26.73
CA SER A 811 37.23 14.75 -27.30
C SER A 811 36.82 13.35 -27.80
N SER A 812 37.75 12.59 -28.39
CA SER A 812 37.48 11.22 -28.83
C SER A 812 37.24 10.27 -27.64
N GLN A 813 38.07 10.38 -26.59
CA GLN A 813 37.92 9.60 -25.35
C GLN A 813 36.59 9.92 -24.64
N ALA A 814 36.19 11.20 -24.59
CA ALA A 814 34.91 11.61 -24.01
C ALA A 814 33.72 10.95 -24.74
N LYS A 815 33.73 10.95 -26.08
CA LYS A 815 32.68 10.31 -26.90
C LYS A 815 32.62 8.80 -26.67
N GLU A 816 33.77 8.12 -26.59
CA GLU A 816 33.83 6.68 -26.33
C GLU A 816 33.28 6.33 -24.94
N ARG A 817 33.62 7.13 -23.92
CA ARG A 817 33.11 6.94 -22.56
C ARG A 817 31.62 7.22 -22.46
N LEU A 818 31.12 8.26 -23.13
CA LEU A 818 29.68 8.53 -23.20
C LEU A 818 28.92 7.39 -23.89
N ALA A 819 29.46 6.84 -24.98
CA ALA A 819 28.90 5.67 -25.65
C ALA A 819 28.88 4.43 -24.72
N SER A 820 29.97 4.21 -23.97
CA SER A 820 30.07 3.14 -22.97
C SER A 820 29.03 3.30 -21.85
N TYR A 821 28.77 4.52 -21.42
CA TYR A 821 27.73 4.82 -20.45
C TYR A 821 26.32 4.53 -20.98
N HIS A 822 26.00 4.95 -22.20
CA HIS A 822 24.72 4.59 -22.83
C HIS A 822 24.56 3.08 -23.03
N ALA A 823 25.65 2.37 -23.31
CA ALA A 823 25.65 0.91 -23.38
C ALA A 823 25.42 0.27 -22.00
N ALA A 824 25.93 0.86 -20.92
CA ALA A 824 25.73 0.37 -19.55
C ALA A 824 24.33 0.64 -18.99
N LEU A 825 23.62 1.64 -19.53
CA LEU A 825 22.22 1.94 -19.19
C LEU A 825 21.20 1.02 -19.88
N LYS A 826 21.54 0.50 -21.07
CA LYS A 826 20.75 -0.50 -21.79
C LYS A 826 20.94 -1.88 -21.17
#